data_AF-F0F4J5-F1
#
_entry.id   AF-F0F4J5-F1
#
_cell.length_a   1.000
_cell.length_b   1.000
_cell.length_c   1.000
_cell.angle_alpha   90.00
_cell.angle_beta   90.00
_cell.angle_gamma   90.00
#
_symmetry.space_group_name_H-M   'P 1'
#
loop_
_entity.id
_entity.type
_entity.pdbx_description
1 polymer ?
#
loop_
_entity_poly.entity_id
_entity_poly.type
_entity_poly.pdbx_seq_one_letter_code
_entity_poly.pdbx_strand_id
1 'polypeptide(L)'
;MSDTFLCRSFLALAFLCSVTVGSADNRDFKTALRIARRYVKVDRKVSVNRKTRMAASTVPQPYYVFNDAAGKGFVVVAGDDRMGEVLAYGDETSIDMTRLSPEARYLFDAYRKVYEILGKDRRLTTRAAAATAAGDHVDPLVSTKWSQFDPYNLLVGGDYPTGCVATAVAQVMFYHRWPEQGKGQASYRVTYDNTVRSADFSQSHYDWGDMLPDYAHVRATERQNNAVAKLMSDVGIATAMQYTPASSGTQDYLAERALRDYFDYDASLIGRSDEGAAHFVEILKKEIRNGFPLYMSGMSAGGGGGHAWVCDGFDSEDRFHMNLGWGGQANGYYSVTALNITSTGSEFGGKPLTFNRSLHVIAIHPNKPNTPKIDADIAYKSPNIAFRLGSEMAFEGEAPAVPAAGVKLMYKDFTNQSNDPFMGDIGVGIYDADGRLTNVFPYSQKGNGIFTKVRFVYNDEKMTSGAVIDEEIPFTLDFSALANGTYTLSPIVAGLQEDGTLGTWVRMKKAPRVVMEVADGKIDYLELPSKTPAYQLAADPQLDGRLIPGEENRLLLSIRKLDAQVFDGTVKVELVDGEGTAVYTSQTKNKVDFDMYATTRVRLPFTVPYGTAAGEYRLRVTIVNADGNTCRVNDRPLNGPYKVTVEDGKKRDVFATVRAFVQDNNEESIQGEGIDVKKTSTFRVSCMAFLGKNVHYKGSLMLYLIDTQTEVSIPVMKRPLQVDLSSAGLMTQITSDWIDPKKERLINNRRYRVALIGEEDGRNVDLIPASSRPIFISVVNNDVTDGIETAHAQDVLRFTGGRLSVQRQGLKSVEVYGMNGVRVAGGTADASGSISLSLPKGTYVVRVTTQEGCCSAVIR
;
A
#
# COMPACT_ATOMS: atom_id res chain seq x y z
N MET A 1 -13.34 1.61 -72.83
CA MET A 1 -13.24 3.08 -72.66
C MET A 1 -14.20 3.43 -71.52
N SER A 2 -13.75 3.48 -70.25
CA SER A 2 -13.14 4.63 -69.53
C SER A 2 -14.07 5.85 -69.48
N ASP A 3 -14.32 6.58 -68.39
CA ASP A 3 -13.78 6.56 -67.02
C ASP A 3 -14.62 7.49 -66.09
N THR A 4 -14.57 7.21 -64.77
CA THR A 4 -14.68 8.09 -63.56
C THR A 4 -15.76 9.19 -63.39
N PHE A 5 -16.53 9.14 -62.27
CA PHE A 5 -16.46 10.03 -61.08
C PHE A 5 -17.79 10.18 -60.28
N LEU A 6 -17.62 10.39 -58.95
CA LEU A 6 -18.52 10.94 -57.92
C LEU A 6 -19.71 10.12 -57.38
N CYS A 7 -19.66 9.73 -56.09
CA CYS A 7 -20.44 10.38 -55.02
C CYS A 7 -20.05 9.85 -53.60
N ARG A 8 -19.55 10.71 -52.71
CA ARG A 8 -19.38 10.49 -51.26
C ARG A 8 -19.56 11.82 -50.55
N SER A 9 -20.36 11.87 -49.48
CA SER A 9 -20.09 12.55 -48.19
C SER A 9 -21.38 12.82 -47.41
N PHE A 10 -21.61 12.08 -46.32
CA PHE A 10 -22.28 12.56 -45.09
C PHE A 10 -22.03 11.52 -43.99
N LEU A 11 -21.13 11.82 -43.05
CA LEU A 11 -20.98 11.09 -41.80
C LEU A 11 -20.58 12.09 -40.73
N ALA A 12 -21.56 12.47 -39.91
CA ALA A 12 -21.42 13.39 -38.80
C ALA A 12 -20.91 12.63 -37.56
N LEU A 13 -19.74 13.08 -37.10
CA LEU A 13 -19.29 13.25 -35.72
C LEU A 13 -20.02 12.42 -34.61
N ALA A 14 -19.42 11.29 -34.25
CA ALA A 14 -19.52 10.72 -32.91
C ALA A 14 -18.09 10.63 -32.35
N PHE A 15 -17.72 11.63 -31.55
CA PHE A 15 -16.46 11.66 -30.80
C PHE A 15 -16.61 10.69 -29.60
N LEU A 16 -16.34 9.41 -29.83
CA LEU A 16 -16.18 8.44 -28.75
C LEU A 16 -14.91 8.76 -27.97
N CYS A 17 -15.08 9.26 -26.75
CA CYS A 17 -14.07 9.17 -25.69
C CYS A 17 -13.70 7.69 -25.54
N SER A 18 -12.62 7.29 -26.20
CA SER A 18 -11.99 6.00 -26.01
C SER A 18 -11.26 6.06 -24.68
N VAL A 19 -11.98 5.77 -23.59
CA VAL A 19 -11.36 5.39 -22.33
C VAL A 19 -10.59 4.11 -22.64
N THR A 20 -9.27 4.20 -22.72
CA THR A 20 -8.43 3.01 -22.76
C THR A 20 -8.60 2.29 -21.42
N VAL A 21 -9.52 1.34 -21.38
CA VAL A 21 -9.59 0.33 -20.32
C VAL A 21 -8.27 -0.43 -20.40
N GLY A 22 -7.30 -0.06 -19.54
CA GLY A 22 -6.07 -0.79 -19.38
C GLY A 22 -6.41 -2.17 -18.83
N SER A 23 -6.51 -3.16 -19.71
CA SER A 23 -6.61 -4.58 -19.37
C SER A 23 -5.55 -4.93 -18.32
N ALA A 24 -5.90 -5.75 -17.33
CA ALA A 24 -4.93 -6.30 -16.39
C ALA A 24 -3.97 -7.22 -17.15
N ASP A 25 -2.80 -6.68 -17.48
CA ASP A 25 -1.74 -7.38 -18.20
C ASP A 25 -0.65 -7.87 -17.24
N ASN A 26 0.06 -8.92 -17.67
CA ASN A 26 1.29 -9.37 -17.03
C ASN A 26 2.26 -8.20 -16.87
N ARG A 27 2.82 -8.08 -15.68
CA ARG A 27 3.75 -7.02 -15.34
C ARG A 27 5.08 -7.25 -16.04
N ASP A 28 5.55 -6.24 -16.77
CA ASP A 28 6.84 -6.29 -17.44
C ASP A 28 8.02 -6.10 -16.45
N PHE A 29 9.21 -6.53 -16.87
CA PHE A 29 10.43 -6.45 -16.05
C PHE A 29 10.84 -5.01 -15.68
N LYS A 30 10.62 -4.02 -16.55
CA LYS A 30 10.98 -2.61 -16.28
C LYS A 30 10.09 -2.04 -15.18
N THR A 31 8.80 -2.36 -15.22
CA THR A 31 7.83 -2.03 -14.17
C THR A 31 8.19 -2.74 -12.87
N ALA A 32 8.53 -4.03 -12.93
CA ALA A 32 8.95 -4.79 -11.75
C ALA A 32 10.24 -4.23 -11.11
N LEU A 33 11.24 -3.87 -11.91
CA LEU A 33 12.49 -3.26 -11.44
C LEU A 33 12.24 -1.88 -10.80
N ARG A 34 11.29 -1.10 -11.31
CA ARG A 34 10.89 0.18 -10.71
C ARG A 34 10.28 -0.03 -9.32
N ILE A 35 9.41 -1.03 -9.17
CA ILE A 35 8.81 -1.39 -7.88
C ILE A 35 9.90 -1.86 -6.91
N ALA A 36 10.80 -2.74 -7.35
CA ALA A 36 11.86 -3.31 -6.53
C ALA A 36 12.79 -2.25 -5.94
N ARG A 37 13.09 -1.18 -6.69
CA ARG A 37 13.93 -0.06 -6.24
C ARG A 37 13.35 0.75 -5.07
N ARG A 38 12.08 0.54 -4.71
CA ARG A 38 11.50 1.10 -3.47
C ARG A 38 11.95 0.36 -2.22
N TYR A 39 12.40 -0.90 -2.36
CA TYR A 39 12.74 -1.78 -1.24
C TYR A 39 14.25 -2.09 -1.18
N VAL A 40 14.91 -2.27 -2.32
CA VAL A 40 16.33 -2.68 -2.38
C VAL A 40 17.14 -1.88 -3.40
N LYS A 41 18.46 -1.77 -3.17
CA LYS A 41 19.41 -1.21 -4.14
C LYS A 41 19.85 -2.32 -5.11
N VAL A 42 19.30 -2.32 -6.33
CA VAL A 42 19.65 -3.34 -7.34
C VAL A 42 20.92 -2.96 -8.11
N ASP A 43 21.91 -3.87 -8.18
CA ASP A 43 23.14 -3.68 -8.96
C ASP A 43 22.84 -3.43 -10.45
N ARG A 44 23.53 -2.43 -11.02
CA ARG A 44 23.38 -2.00 -12.43
C ARG A 44 23.79 -3.09 -13.42
N LYS A 45 24.84 -3.89 -13.14
CA LYS A 45 25.31 -5.00 -13.99
C LYS A 45 24.32 -6.17 -13.98
N VAL A 46 23.77 -6.51 -12.82
CA VAL A 46 22.71 -7.55 -12.68
C VAL A 46 21.43 -7.11 -13.37
N SER A 47 21.06 -5.83 -13.25
CA SER A 47 19.90 -5.25 -13.95
C SER A 47 20.03 -5.32 -15.47
N VAL A 48 21.22 -5.04 -16.01
CA VAL A 48 21.49 -5.09 -17.46
C VAL A 48 21.48 -6.55 -17.95
N ASN A 49 22.18 -7.46 -17.28
CA ASN A 49 22.24 -8.87 -17.70
C ASN A 49 20.87 -9.58 -17.63
N ARG A 50 20.03 -9.30 -16.63
CA ARG A 50 18.66 -9.83 -16.57
C ARG A 50 17.76 -9.18 -17.61
N LYS A 51 17.87 -7.87 -17.86
CA LYS A 51 17.14 -7.21 -18.94
C LYS A 51 17.43 -7.87 -20.30
N THR A 52 18.68 -8.23 -20.58
CA THR A 52 19.05 -8.90 -21.85
C THR A 52 18.52 -10.33 -21.94
N ARG A 53 18.61 -11.12 -20.87
CA ARG A 53 18.05 -12.49 -20.83
C ARG A 53 16.51 -12.51 -20.88
N MET A 54 15.87 -11.53 -20.27
CA MET A 54 14.40 -11.41 -20.27
C MET A 54 13.86 -10.77 -21.54
N ALA A 55 14.60 -9.86 -22.19
CA ALA A 55 14.25 -9.39 -23.54
C ALA A 55 14.31 -10.52 -24.58
N ALA A 56 15.09 -11.58 -24.32
CA ALA A 56 15.14 -12.80 -25.12
C ALA A 56 14.04 -13.83 -24.76
N SER A 57 13.32 -13.64 -23.66
CA SER A 57 12.23 -14.53 -23.21
C SER A 57 10.89 -13.81 -23.33
N THR A 58 10.05 -14.23 -24.26
CA THR A 58 8.68 -13.72 -24.42
C THR A 58 7.69 -14.32 -23.42
N VAL A 59 8.15 -15.11 -22.44
CA VAL A 59 7.30 -15.86 -21.50
C VAL A 59 7.05 -15.04 -20.23
N PRO A 60 5.79 -14.68 -19.94
CA PRO A 60 5.41 -14.03 -18.70
C PRO A 60 5.81 -14.84 -17.46
N GLN A 61 6.37 -14.17 -16.45
CA GLN A 61 6.85 -14.81 -15.22
C GLN A 61 5.84 -14.62 -14.08
N PRO A 62 5.68 -15.61 -13.18
CA PRO A 62 4.77 -15.48 -12.03
C PRO A 62 5.19 -14.39 -11.05
N TYR A 63 6.50 -14.12 -10.95
CA TYR A 63 7.08 -13.06 -10.13
C TYR A 63 8.54 -12.80 -10.50
N TYR A 64 9.06 -11.67 -10.02
CA TYR A 64 10.43 -11.22 -10.22
C TYR A 64 11.11 -11.02 -8.86
N VAL A 65 12.18 -11.77 -8.61
CA VAL A 65 12.97 -11.68 -7.38
C VAL A 65 14.16 -10.75 -7.58
N PHE A 66 14.42 -9.81 -6.67
CA PHE A 66 15.59 -8.92 -6.68
C PHE A 66 16.27 -8.94 -5.31
N ASN A 67 17.59 -9.16 -5.28
CA ASN A 67 18.40 -9.02 -4.07
C ASN A 67 19.00 -7.62 -3.98
N ASP A 68 19.21 -7.15 -2.75
CA ASP A 68 19.98 -5.94 -2.49
C ASP A 68 21.46 -6.16 -2.84
N ALA A 69 22.09 -5.15 -3.45
CA ALA A 69 23.48 -5.22 -3.91
C ALA A 69 24.48 -5.40 -2.76
N ALA A 70 24.15 -4.96 -1.54
CA ALA A 70 24.97 -5.18 -0.35
C ALA A 70 24.65 -6.50 0.35
N GLY A 71 23.76 -7.32 -0.21
CA GLY A 71 23.36 -8.60 0.36
C GLY A 71 22.30 -8.51 1.46
N LYS A 72 21.84 -7.29 1.80
CA LYS A 72 21.00 -6.97 2.96
C LYS A 72 19.51 -6.94 2.62
N GLY A 73 18.99 -8.04 2.09
CA GLY A 73 17.57 -8.15 1.80
C GLY A 73 17.23 -8.52 0.36
N PHE A 74 15.93 -8.70 0.15
CA PHE A 74 15.34 -9.08 -1.12
C PHE A 74 13.93 -8.49 -1.27
N VAL A 75 13.45 -8.43 -2.50
CA VAL A 75 12.05 -8.11 -2.83
C VAL A 75 11.55 -9.00 -3.96
N VAL A 76 10.33 -9.50 -3.82
CA VAL A 76 9.63 -10.33 -4.80
C VAL A 76 8.42 -9.58 -5.32
N VAL A 77 8.52 -9.14 -6.56
CA VAL A 77 7.49 -8.35 -7.25
C VAL A 77 6.58 -9.27 -8.03
N ALA A 78 5.26 -9.11 -7.90
CA ALA A 78 4.31 -9.98 -8.58
C ALA A 78 4.40 -9.86 -10.11
N GLY A 79 4.15 -10.96 -10.81
CA GLY A 79 4.08 -11.04 -12.26
C GLY A 79 2.73 -10.65 -12.86
N ASP A 80 1.67 -10.69 -12.06
CA ASP A 80 0.31 -10.28 -12.45
C ASP A 80 -0.18 -9.18 -11.49
N ASP A 81 -0.75 -8.11 -12.03
CA ASP A 81 -1.26 -6.99 -11.23
C ASP A 81 -2.39 -7.40 -10.28
N ARG A 82 -3.11 -8.49 -10.57
CA ARG A 82 -4.16 -9.06 -9.71
C ARG A 82 -3.63 -9.71 -8.44
N MET A 83 -2.31 -9.92 -8.33
CA MET A 83 -1.65 -10.45 -7.13
C MET A 83 -1.00 -9.36 -6.25
N GLY A 84 -1.28 -8.08 -6.53
CA GLY A 84 -0.67 -6.94 -5.85
C GLY A 84 0.70 -6.55 -6.43
N GLU A 85 1.33 -5.53 -5.86
CA GLU A 85 2.66 -5.08 -6.32
C GLU A 85 3.79 -5.97 -5.81
N VAL A 86 3.86 -6.16 -4.50
CA VAL A 86 4.94 -6.90 -3.81
C VAL A 86 4.34 -8.11 -3.10
N LEU A 87 4.84 -9.30 -3.44
CA LEU A 87 4.44 -10.56 -2.83
C LEU A 87 5.21 -10.82 -1.54
N ALA A 88 6.50 -10.49 -1.53
CA ALA A 88 7.34 -10.63 -0.35
C ALA A 88 8.52 -9.65 -0.38
N TYR A 89 9.06 -9.31 0.79
CA TYR A 89 10.37 -8.67 0.93
C TYR A 89 10.99 -9.01 2.27
N GLY A 90 12.31 -8.95 2.35
CA GLY A 90 13.07 -9.04 3.60
C GLY A 90 14.20 -8.01 3.56
N ASP A 91 14.62 -7.55 4.73
CA ASP A 91 15.60 -6.48 4.93
C ASP A 91 16.95 -6.97 5.49
N GLU A 92 17.02 -8.23 5.90
CA GLU A 92 18.24 -8.78 6.52
C GLU A 92 19.16 -9.52 5.55
N THR A 93 18.62 -10.47 4.76
CA THR A 93 19.42 -11.42 3.99
C THR A 93 18.97 -11.50 2.53
N SER A 94 19.89 -11.80 1.63
CA SER A 94 19.55 -12.11 0.24
C SER A 94 18.87 -13.46 0.11
N ILE A 95 18.01 -13.60 -0.91
CA ILE A 95 17.35 -14.87 -1.21
C ILE A 95 18.04 -15.62 -2.36
N ASP A 96 18.31 -16.91 -2.16
CA ASP A 96 18.77 -17.84 -3.19
C ASP A 96 17.62 -18.80 -3.56
N MET A 97 17.04 -18.58 -4.73
CA MET A 97 15.91 -19.35 -5.25
C MET A 97 16.27 -20.82 -5.54
N THR A 98 17.56 -21.16 -5.66
CA THR A 98 18.01 -22.54 -5.91
C THR A 98 18.16 -23.35 -4.62
N ARG A 99 18.29 -22.67 -3.47
CA ARG A 99 18.53 -23.27 -2.15
C ARG A 99 17.49 -22.83 -1.12
N LEU A 100 16.24 -22.65 -1.53
CA LEU A 100 15.16 -22.26 -0.64
C LEU A 100 14.88 -23.33 0.43
N SER A 101 14.54 -22.85 1.63
CA SER A 101 13.87 -23.68 2.63
C SER A 101 12.56 -24.25 2.07
N PRO A 102 12.11 -25.41 2.57
CA PRO A 102 10.83 -25.99 2.18
C PRO A 102 9.64 -25.03 2.38
N GLU A 103 9.63 -24.24 3.45
CA GLU A 103 8.62 -23.25 3.83
C GLU A 103 8.60 -22.08 2.82
N ALA A 104 9.77 -21.51 2.50
CA ALA A 104 9.87 -20.45 1.49
C ALA A 104 9.43 -20.97 0.12
N ARG A 105 9.87 -22.18 -0.26
CA ARG A 105 9.47 -22.83 -1.52
C ARG A 105 7.96 -23.03 -1.57
N TYR A 106 7.35 -23.45 -0.47
CA TYR A 106 5.90 -23.61 -0.38
C TYR A 106 5.16 -22.31 -0.67
N LEU A 107 5.60 -21.18 -0.08
CA LEU A 107 5.00 -19.86 -0.30
C LEU A 107 5.16 -19.41 -1.76
N PHE A 108 6.37 -19.53 -2.34
CA PHE A 108 6.62 -19.15 -3.73
C PHE A 108 5.92 -20.04 -4.75
N ASP A 109 5.77 -21.33 -4.46
CA ASP A 109 4.98 -22.25 -5.29
C ASP A 109 3.48 -21.93 -5.19
N ALA A 110 3.00 -21.50 -4.02
CA ALA A 110 1.63 -21.05 -3.86
C ALA A 110 1.36 -19.78 -4.69
N TYR A 111 2.26 -18.79 -4.69
CA TYR A 111 2.16 -17.63 -5.60
C TYR A 111 2.19 -18.04 -7.08
N ARG A 112 3.06 -18.99 -7.46
CA ARG A 112 3.10 -19.47 -8.86
C ARG A 112 1.77 -20.11 -9.27
N LYS A 113 1.17 -20.92 -8.39
CA LYS A 113 -0.14 -21.54 -8.65
C LYS A 113 -1.25 -20.51 -8.78
N VAL A 114 -1.26 -19.49 -7.92
CA VAL A 114 -2.19 -18.35 -8.03
C VAL A 114 -2.07 -17.71 -9.40
N TYR A 115 -0.85 -17.38 -9.81
CA TYR A 115 -0.58 -16.81 -11.12
C TYR A 115 -1.09 -17.69 -12.28
N GLU A 116 -0.82 -19.00 -12.24
CA GLU A 116 -1.28 -19.95 -13.26
C GLU A 116 -2.83 -20.00 -13.35
N ILE A 117 -3.51 -19.95 -12.21
CA ILE A 117 -4.98 -19.97 -12.15
C ILE A 117 -5.57 -18.67 -12.69
N LEU A 118 -5.00 -17.52 -12.29
CA LEU A 118 -5.36 -16.21 -12.83
C LEU A 118 -5.14 -16.12 -14.35
N GLY A 119 -4.14 -16.83 -14.89
CA GLY A 119 -3.91 -16.94 -16.32
C GLY A 119 -4.97 -17.78 -17.06
N LYS A 120 -5.61 -18.74 -16.39
CA LYS A 120 -6.65 -19.62 -16.97
C LYS A 120 -8.03 -18.98 -17.00
N ASP A 121 -8.35 -18.14 -16.03
CA ASP A 121 -9.62 -17.42 -15.97
C ASP A 121 -9.40 -15.94 -15.61
N ARG A 122 -9.72 -15.08 -16.58
CA ARG A 122 -9.57 -13.62 -16.48
C ARG A 122 -10.56 -12.97 -15.51
N ARG A 123 -11.61 -13.69 -15.09
CA ARG A 123 -12.59 -13.22 -14.09
C ARG A 123 -12.06 -13.35 -12.66
N LEU A 124 -11.05 -14.19 -12.44
CA LEU A 124 -10.46 -14.43 -11.13
C LEU A 124 -9.54 -13.27 -10.71
N THR A 125 -9.52 -13.01 -9.41
CA THR A 125 -8.74 -11.96 -8.75
C THR A 125 -8.13 -12.51 -7.44
N THR A 126 -7.28 -11.72 -6.79
CA THR A 126 -6.85 -11.97 -5.41
C THR A 126 -7.22 -10.78 -4.53
N ARG A 127 -7.14 -10.96 -3.21
CA ARG A 127 -7.36 -9.86 -2.25
C ARG A 127 -6.16 -8.95 -2.05
N ALA A 128 -5.10 -9.10 -2.84
CA ALA A 128 -3.91 -8.27 -2.70
C ALA A 128 -4.22 -6.82 -3.13
N ALA A 129 -4.12 -5.89 -2.19
CA ALA A 129 -4.19 -4.47 -2.46
C ALA A 129 -2.92 -3.97 -3.22
N ALA A 130 -3.04 -2.84 -3.92
CA ALA A 130 -1.87 -2.13 -4.45
C ALA A 130 -1.11 -1.43 -3.29
N ALA A 131 0.23 -1.55 -3.24
CA ALA A 131 1.03 -1.29 -2.04
C ALA A 131 1.55 0.16 -1.90
N THR A 132 1.18 0.94 -0.86
CA THR A 132 1.97 2.04 -0.22
C THR A 132 1.33 2.59 1.08
N ALA A 133 2.21 3.09 1.96
CA ALA A 133 2.11 3.11 3.42
C ALA A 133 1.37 4.29 4.07
N ALA A 134 0.64 3.99 5.16
CA ALA A 134 0.72 4.62 6.48
C ALA A 134 -0.16 3.87 7.53
N GLY A 135 0.28 3.87 8.80
CA GLY A 135 -0.57 3.78 10.00
C GLY A 135 -0.33 2.61 10.96
N ASP A 136 -0.59 1.38 10.51
CA ASP A 136 -0.78 0.22 11.38
C ASP A 136 0.18 -0.91 10.99
N HIS A 137 1.20 -1.11 11.81
CA HIS A 137 2.22 -2.15 11.65
C HIS A 137 2.69 -2.62 13.04
N VAL A 138 3.23 -3.83 13.09
CA VAL A 138 3.97 -4.37 14.23
C VAL A 138 5.24 -4.99 13.69
N ASP A 139 6.38 -4.50 14.18
CA ASP A 139 7.70 -5.05 13.87
C ASP A 139 7.80 -6.51 14.36
N PRO A 140 8.72 -7.32 13.79
CA PRO A 140 8.85 -8.73 14.16
C PRO A 140 9.08 -8.91 15.66
N LEU A 141 8.21 -9.68 16.32
CA LEU A 141 8.27 -9.92 17.76
C LEU A 141 9.39 -10.90 18.13
N VAL A 142 9.66 -11.91 17.29
CA VAL A 142 10.69 -12.92 17.60
C VAL A 142 12.06 -12.49 17.09
N SER A 143 13.08 -12.65 17.94
CA SER A 143 14.47 -12.32 17.59
C SER A 143 15.28 -13.54 17.13
N THR A 144 14.71 -14.74 17.26
CA THR A 144 15.42 -15.99 16.98
C THR A 144 15.69 -16.18 15.50
N LYS A 145 16.86 -16.71 15.17
CA LYS A 145 17.22 -17.19 13.83
C LYS A 145 17.55 -18.67 13.92
N TRP A 146 16.61 -19.44 14.48
CA TRP A 146 16.83 -20.86 14.75
C TRP A 146 16.70 -21.70 13.49
N SER A 147 17.27 -22.90 13.53
CA SER A 147 17.26 -23.86 12.44
C SER A 147 16.98 -25.28 12.96
N GLN A 148 17.05 -26.27 12.08
CA GLN A 148 16.69 -27.65 12.38
C GLN A 148 17.88 -28.60 12.55
N PHE A 149 19.09 -28.14 12.24
CA PHE A 149 20.32 -28.94 12.30
C PHE A 149 21.22 -28.47 13.44
N ASP A 150 22.50 -28.83 13.45
CA ASP A 150 23.44 -28.44 14.51
C ASP A 150 23.38 -26.92 14.81
N PRO A 151 23.32 -26.50 16.09
CA PRO A 151 23.32 -27.32 17.32
C PRO A 151 21.92 -27.74 17.80
N TYR A 152 20.85 -27.37 17.09
CA TYR A 152 19.46 -27.55 17.52
C TYR A 152 19.05 -29.03 17.66
N ASN A 153 19.64 -29.93 16.86
CA ASN A 153 19.28 -31.34 16.83
C ASN A 153 20.22 -32.27 17.63
N LEU A 154 21.16 -31.71 18.42
CA LEU A 154 22.15 -32.50 19.16
C LEU A 154 21.51 -33.59 20.02
N LEU A 155 20.44 -33.26 20.75
CA LEU A 155 19.74 -34.20 21.64
C LEU A 155 18.63 -35.00 20.96
N VAL A 156 18.31 -34.69 19.69
CA VAL A 156 17.45 -35.54 18.84
C VAL A 156 18.22 -36.79 18.38
N GLY A 157 19.55 -36.66 18.26
CA GLY A 157 20.47 -37.70 17.78
C GLY A 157 21.48 -37.21 16.76
N GLY A 158 21.53 -35.90 16.44
CA GLY A 158 22.48 -35.29 15.51
C GLY A 158 22.24 -35.58 14.02
N ASP A 159 21.76 -36.77 13.69
CA ASP A 159 21.53 -37.23 12.31
C ASP A 159 20.14 -36.86 11.76
N TYR A 160 19.19 -36.53 12.63
CA TYR A 160 17.81 -36.19 12.25
C TYR A 160 17.57 -34.68 12.45
N PRO A 161 16.88 -33.98 11.52
CA PRO A 161 16.47 -32.61 11.77
C PRO A 161 15.46 -32.55 12.91
N THR A 162 15.39 -31.42 13.63
CA THR A 162 14.41 -31.23 14.72
C THR A 162 12.96 -31.30 14.22
N GLY A 163 12.71 -30.85 12.99
CA GLY A 163 11.40 -30.68 12.39
C GLY A 163 10.91 -29.23 12.44
N CYS A 164 10.21 -28.79 11.38
CA CYS A 164 9.70 -27.42 11.26
C CYS A 164 8.73 -27.07 12.39
N VAL A 165 7.86 -28.02 12.78
CA VAL A 165 6.90 -27.84 13.88
C VAL A 165 7.61 -27.60 15.21
N ALA A 166 8.61 -28.43 15.54
CA ALA A 166 9.36 -28.27 16.78
C ALA A 166 10.12 -26.95 16.81
N THR A 167 10.70 -26.54 15.68
CA THR A 167 11.42 -25.28 15.57
C THR A 167 10.49 -24.08 15.73
N ALA A 168 9.30 -24.08 15.10
CA ALA A 168 8.34 -23.00 15.23
C ALA A 168 7.81 -22.86 16.68
N VAL A 169 7.42 -23.98 17.31
CA VAL A 169 6.98 -24.01 18.70
C VAL A 169 8.09 -23.54 19.65
N ALA A 170 9.32 -24.05 19.48
CA ALA A 170 10.45 -23.68 20.32
C ALA A 170 10.79 -22.18 20.24
N GLN A 171 10.71 -21.57 19.06
CA GLN A 171 10.93 -20.13 18.89
C GLN A 171 9.87 -19.29 19.63
N VAL A 172 8.60 -19.69 19.57
CA VAL A 172 7.51 -19.03 20.33
C VAL A 172 7.71 -19.21 21.84
N MET A 173 8.09 -20.41 22.27
CA MET A 173 8.39 -20.68 23.68
C MET A 173 9.56 -19.84 24.20
N PHE A 174 10.62 -19.69 23.41
CA PHE A 174 11.77 -18.85 23.75
C PHE A 174 11.42 -17.36 23.82
N TYR A 175 10.58 -16.86 22.90
CA TYR A 175 10.07 -15.49 22.97
C TYR A 175 9.35 -15.24 24.30
N HIS A 176 8.47 -16.15 24.70
CA HIS A 176 7.78 -16.03 25.99
C HIS A 176 8.68 -16.35 27.18
N ARG A 177 9.76 -17.12 27.00
CA ARG A 177 10.57 -17.73 28.07
C ARG A 177 9.68 -18.49 29.05
N TRP A 178 8.98 -19.50 28.55
CA TRP A 178 8.01 -20.29 29.31
C TRP A 178 7.86 -21.71 28.76
N PRO A 179 7.60 -22.71 29.62
CA PRO A 179 7.62 -22.66 31.08
C PRO A 179 9.05 -22.70 31.63
N GLU A 180 9.25 -22.53 32.94
CA GLU A 180 10.57 -22.85 33.55
C GLU A 180 10.81 -24.36 33.59
N GLN A 181 9.73 -25.14 33.76
CA GLN A 181 9.73 -26.59 33.84
C GLN A 181 8.52 -27.16 33.11
N GLY A 182 8.71 -28.22 32.33
CA GLY A 182 7.63 -28.95 31.68
C GLY A 182 6.77 -29.76 32.66
N LYS A 183 5.72 -30.41 32.16
CA LYS A 183 4.86 -31.31 32.96
C LYS A 183 4.53 -32.59 32.22
N GLY A 184 4.30 -33.66 32.98
CA GLY A 184 3.95 -34.97 32.43
C GLY A 184 5.08 -35.63 31.64
N GLN A 185 4.73 -36.68 30.89
CA GLN A 185 5.67 -37.46 30.08
C GLN A 185 4.98 -37.92 28.80
N ALA A 186 5.76 -38.12 27.74
CA ALA A 186 5.27 -38.69 26.49
C ALA A 186 6.23 -39.75 25.97
N SER A 187 5.68 -40.77 25.31
CA SER A 187 6.44 -41.81 24.63
C SER A 187 5.70 -42.27 23.38
N TYR A 188 6.43 -42.45 22.28
CA TYR A 188 5.88 -42.94 21.01
C TYR A 188 6.93 -43.68 20.20
N ARG A 189 6.49 -44.42 19.18
CA ARG A 189 7.36 -45.13 18.25
C ARG A 189 7.55 -44.30 16.98
N VAL A 190 8.80 -44.15 16.54
CA VAL A 190 9.14 -43.60 15.23
C VAL A 190 8.93 -44.69 14.19
N THR A 191 8.09 -44.40 13.19
CA THR A 191 7.69 -45.40 12.18
C THR A 191 8.85 -45.81 11.27
N TYR A 192 9.78 -44.89 11.02
CA TYR A 192 10.88 -45.10 10.06
C TYR A 192 11.88 -46.17 10.50
N ASP A 193 12.35 -46.10 11.75
CA ASP A 193 13.40 -46.98 12.30
C ASP A 193 12.91 -47.86 13.47
N ASN A 194 11.62 -47.80 13.80
CA ASN A 194 10.99 -48.48 14.93
C ASN A 194 11.56 -48.12 16.31
N THR A 195 12.35 -47.05 16.43
CA THR A 195 12.87 -46.60 17.72
C THR A 195 11.75 -46.01 18.59
N VAL A 196 11.91 -46.10 19.91
CA VAL A 196 11.00 -45.44 20.88
C VAL A 196 11.65 -44.14 21.32
N ARG A 197 10.89 -43.05 21.25
CA ARG A 197 11.29 -41.74 21.76
C ARG A 197 10.43 -41.42 22.98
N SER A 198 11.07 -41.02 24.06
CA SER A 198 10.41 -40.77 25.35
C SER A 198 11.10 -39.63 26.10
N ALA A 199 10.31 -38.83 26.81
CA ALA A 199 10.79 -37.80 27.71
C ALA A 199 9.80 -37.63 28.88
N ASP A 200 10.35 -37.47 30.08
CA ASP A 200 9.62 -36.98 31.24
C ASP A 200 9.86 -35.47 31.36
N PHE A 201 8.89 -34.69 30.90
CA PHE A 201 8.96 -33.23 30.88
C PHE A 201 8.89 -32.64 32.29
N SER A 202 8.38 -33.39 33.28
CA SER A 202 8.45 -32.97 34.68
C SER A 202 9.88 -32.90 35.21
N GLN A 203 10.86 -33.49 34.51
CA GLN A 203 12.28 -33.37 34.83
C GLN A 203 13.02 -32.39 33.90
N SER A 204 12.29 -31.75 32.97
CA SER A 204 12.86 -30.81 32.00
C SER A 204 12.82 -29.38 32.53
N HIS A 205 14.00 -28.84 32.88
CA HIS A 205 14.18 -27.41 33.17
C HIS A 205 14.74 -26.68 31.94
N TYR A 206 14.10 -25.59 31.54
CA TYR A 206 14.48 -24.81 30.36
C TYR A 206 15.31 -23.59 30.76
N ASP A 207 16.63 -23.66 30.52
CA ASP A 207 17.55 -22.55 30.80
C ASP A 207 17.46 -21.48 29.69
N TRP A 208 16.41 -20.65 29.78
CA TRP A 208 16.16 -19.57 28.83
C TRP A 208 17.32 -18.57 28.74
N GLY A 209 18.14 -18.44 29.79
CA GLY A 209 19.29 -17.53 29.83
C GLY A 209 20.46 -18.00 28.96
N ASP A 210 20.61 -19.32 28.79
CA ASP A 210 21.64 -19.93 27.96
C ASP A 210 21.18 -20.20 26.51
N MET A 211 19.90 -19.96 26.19
CA MET A 211 19.42 -20.03 24.82
C MET A 211 19.70 -18.71 24.08
N LEU A 212 20.48 -18.77 22.99
CA LEU A 212 20.85 -17.60 22.21
C LEU A 212 19.85 -17.34 21.08
N PRO A 213 19.58 -16.09 20.68
CA PRO A 213 18.70 -15.80 19.55
C PRO A 213 19.28 -16.29 18.22
N ASP A 214 20.60 -16.27 18.04
CA ASP A 214 21.27 -16.68 16.80
C ASP A 214 22.53 -17.47 17.12
N TYR A 215 22.59 -18.73 16.66
CA TYR A 215 23.74 -19.61 16.84
C TYR A 215 24.67 -19.64 15.62
N ALA A 216 24.22 -19.17 14.46
CA ALA A 216 25.00 -19.22 13.22
C ALA A 216 26.11 -18.15 13.20
N HIS A 217 25.93 -17.05 13.95
CA HIS A 217 26.85 -15.90 13.95
C HIS A 217 27.59 -15.72 15.28
N VAL A 218 27.53 -16.69 16.18
CA VAL A 218 28.21 -16.65 17.49
C VAL A 218 28.90 -17.98 17.76
N ARG A 219 29.95 -17.95 18.59
CA ARG A 219 30.58 -19.17 19.11
C ARG A 219 29.92 -19.56 20.42
N ALA A 220 28.85 -20.36 20.34
CA ALA A 220 28.13 -20.84 21.50
C ALA A 220 28.95 -21.86 22.31
N THR A 221 28.77 -21.85 23.63
CA THR A 221 29.33 -22.84 24.55
C THR A 221 28.54 -24.15 24.50
N GLU A 222 29.12 -25.25 25.01
CA GLU A 222 28.43 -26.52 25.13
C GLU A 222 27.12 -26.41 25.93
N ARG A 223 27.12 -25.62 27.00
CA ARG A 223 25.93 -25.35 27.82
C ARG A 223 24.83 -24.67 27.00
N GLN A 224 25.17 -23.66 26.21
CA GLN A 224 24.24 -22.94 25.35
C GLN A 224 23.70 -23.82 24.21
N ASN A 225 24.54 -24.68 23.62
CA ASN A 225 24.11 -25.63 22.60
C ASN A 225 23.15 -26.67 23.18
N ASN A 226 23.47 -27.24 24.34
CA ASN A 226 22.62 -28.22 25.02
C ASN A 226 21.28 -27.60 25.47
N ALA A 227 21.27 -26.33 25.89
CA ALA A 227 20.04 -25.64 26.29
C ALA A 227 19.00 -25.61 25.15
N VAL A 228 19.40 -25.14 23.96
CA VAL A 228 18.47 -25.10 22.81
C VAL A 228 18.14 -26.51 22.29
N ALA A 229 19.11 -27.43 22.28
CA ALA A 229 18.90 -28.80 21.85
C ALA A 229 17.90 -29.55 22.75
N LYS A 230 17.92 -29.27 24.07
CA LYS A 230 16.98 -29.86 25.04
C LYS A 230 15.55 -29.43 24.76
N LEU A 231 15.34 -28.13 24.52
CA LEU A 231 14.04 -27.62 24.15
C LEU A 231 13.53 -28.26 22.85
N MET A 232 14.37 -28.29 21.81
CA MET A 232 14.02 -28.88 20.51
C MET A 232 13.66 -30.37 20.61
N SER A 233 14.45 -31.14 21.36
CA SER A 233 14.19 -32.56 21.60
C SER A 233 12.88 -32.78 22.35
N ASP A 234 12.65 -32.03 23.43
CA ASP A 234 11.43 -32.17 24.22
C ASP A 234 10.18 -31.83 23.42
N VAL A 235 10.19 -30.71 22.68
CA VAL A 235 9.08 -30.30 21.82
C VAL A 235 8.83 -31.36 20.73
N GLY A 236 9.90 -31.90 20.13
CA GLY A 236 9.78 -32.97 19.16
C GLY A 236 9.11 -34.23 19.74
N ILE A 237 9.48 -34.63 20.95
CA ILE A 237 8.88 -35.80 21.63
C ILE A 237 7.43 -35.52 22.02
N ALA A 238 7.16 -34.34 22.59
CA ALA A 238 5.83 -33.91 23.03
C ALA A 238 4.82 -33.88 21.87
N THR A 239 5.30 -33.59 20.66
CA THR A 239 4.49 -33.55 19.43
C THR A 239 4.49 -34.86 18.65
N ALA A 240 5.05 -35.95 19.19
CA ALA A 240 5.15 -37.25 18.53
C ALA A 240 5.82 -37.22 17.13
N MET A 241 6.87 -36.41 17.00
CA MET A 241 7.59 -36.14 15.74
C MET A 241 8.06 -37.42 15.02
N GLN A 242 7.68 -37.61 13.76
CA GLN A 242 8.20 -38.71 12.96
C GLN A 242 9.54 -38.31 12.35
N TYR A 243 10.63 -38.83 12.94
CA TYR A 243 11.99 -38.54 12.50
C TYR A 243 12.44 -39.45 11.35
N THR A 244 13.14 -38.85 10.38
CA THR A 244 13.89 -39.54 9.32
C THR A 244 15.19 -38.76 9.04
N PRO A 245 16.22 -39.39 8.43
CA PRO A 245 17.44 -38.67 8.03
C PRO A 245 17.20 -37.45 7.12
N ALA A 246 16.14 -37.49 6.29
CA ALA A 246 15.88 -36.45 5.30
C ALA A 246 14.90 -35.36 5.77
N SER A 247 14.03 -35.67 6.74
CA SER A 247 12.94 -34.79 7.15
C SER A 247 12.34 -35.23 8.49
N SER A 248 11.67 -34.32 9.19
CA SER A 248 10.93 -34.65 10.41
C SER A 248 9.62 -33.86 10.45
N GLY A 249 8.52 -34.56 10.74
CA GLY A 249 7.18 -33.97 10.66
C GLY A 249 6.18 -34.55 11.66
N THR A 250 5.15 -33.74 11.95
CA THR A 250 4.01 -34.09 12.80
C THR A 250 2.78 -33.30 12.36
N GLN A 251 1.65 -33.42 13.07
CA GLN A 251 0.38 -32.77 12.77
C GLN A 251 0.15 -31.54 13.67
N ASP A 252 -0.49 -30.50 13.14
CA ASP A 252 -0.72 -29.24 13.88
C ASP A 252 -1.48 -29.45 15.20
N TYR A 253 -2.47 -30.34 15.23
CA TYR A 253 -3.24 -30.64 16.45
C TYR A 253 -2.38 -31.29 17.55
N LEU A 254 -1.26 -31.95 17.19
CA LEU A 254 -0.31 -32.49 18.17
C LEU A 254 0.57 -31.38 18.75
N ALA A 255 0.87 -30.33 17.98
CA ALA A 255 1.56 -29.13 18.47
C ALA A 255 0.68 -28.35 19.45
N GLU A 256 -0.58 -28.09 19.09
CA GLU A 256 -1.57 -27.45 19.96
C GLU A 256 -1.74 -28.25 21.27
N ARG A 257 -1.89 -29.57 21.17
CA ARG A 257 -1.99 -30.46 22.33
C ARG A 257 -0.74 -30.39 23.20
N ALA A 258 0.46 -30.48 22.62
CA ALA A 258 1.70 -30.48 23.37
C ALA A 258 1.90 -29.21 24.21
N LEU A 259 1.60 -28.05 23.62
CA LEU A 259 1.64 -26.76 24.30
C LEU A 259 0.77 -26.75 25.56
N ARG A 260 -0.46 -27.25 25.46
CA ARG A 260 -1.42 -27.34 26.58
C ARG A 260 -1.03 -28.37 27.62
N ASP A 261 -0.77 -29.58 27.16
CA ASP A 261 -0.68 -30.78 28.01
C ASP A 261 0.70 -30.90 28.68
N TYR A 262 1.78 -30.40 28.06
CA TYR A 262 3.15 -30.57 28.55
C TYR A 262 3.92 -29.27 28.83
N PHE A 263 3.55 -28.15 28.21
CA PHE A 263 4.32 -26.89 28.32
C PHE A 263 3.58 -25.72 28.99
N ASP A 264 2.40 -25.98 29.54
CA ASP A 264 1.62 -25.01 30.31
C ASP A 264 1.27 -23.71 29.55
N TYR A 265 0.74 -23.91 28.35
CA TYR A 265 0.13 -22.85 27.53
C TYR A 265 -1.39 -23.03 27.45
N ASP A 266 -2.08 -21.92 27.21
CA ASP A 266 -3.33 -21.92 26.47
C ASP A 266 -2.98 -21.91 24.98
N ALA A 267 -3.57 -22.81 24.20
CA ALA A 267 -3.29 -22.92 22.77
C ALA A 267 -4.53 -23.35 21.99
N SER A 268 -4.72 -22.78 20.81
CA SER A 268 -5.88 -23.04 19.97
C SER A 268 -5.54 -23.08 18.48
N LEU A 269 -5.92 -24.17 17.81
CA LEU A 269 -5.77 -24.33 16.37
C LEU A 269 -6.92 -23.65 15.60
N ILE A 270 -6.57 -22.70 14.74
CA ILE A 270 -7.52 -21.85 14.01
C ILE A 270 -7.32 -22.04 12.50
N GLY A 271 -8.39 -22.40 11.82
CA GLY A 271 -8.40 -22.62 10.37
C GLY A 271 -8.94 -21.43 9.59
N ARG A 272 -8.22 -21.00 8.55
CA ARG A 272 -8.66 -19.91 7.68
C ARG A 272 -10.00 -20.16 6.98
N SER A 273 -10.32 -21.41 6.66
CA SER A 273 -11.61 -21.81 6.06
C SER A 273 -12.79 -21.51 6.98
N ASP A 274 -12.57 -21.69 8.28
CA ASP A 274 -13.61 -21.64 9.31
C ASP A 274 -13.95 -20.20 9.65
N GLU A 275 -12.92 -19.35 9.72
CA GLU A 275 -13.05 -17.91 10.03
C GLU A 275 -13.47 -17.08 8.82
N GLY A 276 -13.08 -17.49 7.61
CA GLY A 276 -13.13 -16.62 6.44
C GLY A 276 -11.93 -15.69 6.38
N ALA A 277 -11.58 -15.23 5.17
CA ALA A 277 -10.27 -14.65 4.94
C ALA A 277 -10.07 -13.26 5.57
N ALA A 278 -11.12 -12.42 5.62
CA ALA A 278 -11.04 -11.12 6.28
C ALA A 278 -10.92 -11.26 7.80
N HIS A 279 -11.75 -12.10 8.42
CA HIS A 279 -11.71 -12.30 9.87
C HIS A 279 -10.43 -13.01 10.33
N PHE A 280 -9.94 -13.99 9.55
CA PHE A 280 -8.66 -14.65 9.82
C PHE A 280 -7.51 -13.65 9.90
N VAL A 281 -7.42 -12.70 8.96
CA VAL A 281 -6.40 -11.63 8.99
C VAL A 281 -6.51 -10.77 10.25
N GLU A 282 -7.73 -10.42 10.69
CA GLU A 282 -7.93 -9.66 11.92
C GLU A 282 -7.54 -10.44 13.18
N ILE A 283 -7.77 -11.76 13.22
CA ILE A 283 -7.27 -12.62 14.29
C ILE A 283 -5.74 -12.55 14.34
N LEU A 284 -5.05 -12.72 13.20
CA LEU A 284 -3.59 -12.64 13.16
C LEU A 284 -3.08 -11.29 13.71
N LYS A 285 -3.67 -10.19 13.24
CA LYS A 285 -3.27 -8.84 13.65
C LYS A 285 -3.57 -8.59 15.12
N LYS A 286 -4.70 -9.07 15.65
CA LYS A 286 -5.07 -8.92 17.06
C LYS A 286 -4.06 -9.62 17.98
N GLU A 287 -3.73 -10.87 17.69
CA GLU A 287 -2.78 -11.65 18.49
C GLU A 287 -1.38 -11.00 18.47
N ILE A 288 -0.90 -10.62 17.28
CA ILE A 288 0.40 -9.97 17.12
C ILE A 288 0.44 -8.60 17.82
N ARG A 289 -0.61 -7.76 17.70
CA ARG A 289 -0.68 -6.48 18.42
C ARG A 289 -0.68 -6.66 19.94
N ASN A 290 -1.24 -7.75 20.43
CA ASN A 290 -1.24 -8.10 21.84
C ASN A 290 0.09 -8.75 22.30
N GLY A 291 1.08 -8.85 21.41
CA GLY A 291 2.40 -9.37 21.72
C GLY A 291 2.50 -10.89 21.71
N PHE A 292 1.58 -11.58 21.03
CA PHE A 292 1.58 -13.04 20.90
C PHE A 292 1.96 -13.47 19.47
N PRO A 293 3.20 -13.94 19.23
CA PRO A 293 3.57 -14.52 17.95
C PRO A 293 2.83 -15.84 17.74
N LEU A 294 2.49 -16.11 16.49
CA LEU A 294 1.67 -17.26 16.10
C LEU A 294 2.52 -18.34 15.46
N TYR A 295 2.25 -19.59 15.79
CA TYR A 295 2.62 -20.69 14.91
C TYR A 295 1.73 -20.62 13.66
N MET A 296 2.32 -20.78 12.47
CA MET A 296 1.59 -20.83 11.21
C MET A 296 2.04 -22.04 10.41
N SER A 297 1.09 -22.74 9.79
CA SER A 297 1.38 -23.87 8.92
C SER A 297 0.62 -23.79 7.60
N GLY A 298 1.14 -24.51 6.62
CA GLY A 298 0.52 -24.68 5.31
C GLY A 298 0.73 -26.08 4.75
N MET A 299 -0.34 -26.67 4.22
CA MET A 299 -0.31 -28.02 3.65
C MET A 299 -0.64 -28.02 2.16
N SER A 300 0.10 -28.77 1.33
CA SER A 300 -0.23 -28.87 -0.10
C SER A 300 -1.50 -29.68 -0.35
N ALA A 301 -2.32 -29.30 -1.34
CA ALA A 301 -3.46 -30.10 -1.77
C ALA A 301 -3.00 -31.52 -2.17
N GLY A 302 -3.69 -32.55 -1.70
CA GLY A 302 -3.37 -33.96 -1.97
C GLY A 302 -2.50 -34.67 -0.91
N GLY A 303 -2.31 -34.07 0.27
CA GLY A 303 -1.65 -34.75 1.40
C GLY A 303 -0.12 -34.77 1.35
N GLY A 304 0.51 -33.93 0.51
CA GLY A 304 1.96 -33.71 0.56
C GLY A 304 2.37 -33.00 1.85
N GLY A 305 3.53 -33.36 2.40
CA GLY A 305 4.03 -32.91 3.71
C GLY A 305 3.81 -31.41 3.99
N GLY A 306 3.34 -31.11 5.21
CA GLY A 306 3.10 -29.75 5.69
C GLY A 306 4.39 -29.01 6.05
N HIS A 307 4.30 -27.68 6.05
CA HIS A 307 5.37 -26.77 6.46
C HIS A 307 4.88 -25.87 7.59
N ALA A 308 5.75 -25.56 8.54
CA ALA A 308 5.43 -24.76 9.71
C ALA A 308 6.50 -23.69 9.96
N TRP A 309 6.06 -22.52 10.41
CA TRP A 309 6.91 -21.35 10.69
C TRP A 309 6.24 -20.46 11.74
N VAL A 310 6.90 -19.36 12.12
CA VAL A 310 6.34 -18.35 13.04
C VAL A 310 5.87 -17.14 12.26
N CYS A 311 4.69 -16.62 12.59
CA CYS A 311 4.12 -15.38 12.10
C CYS A 311 4.07 -14.37 13.25
N ASP A 312 4.90 -13.32 13.20
CA ASP A 312 5.25 -12.50 14.37
C ASP A 312 5.29 -11.00 14.09
N GLY A 313 4.80 -10.54 12.95
CA GLY A 313 4.74 -9.11 12.63
C GLY A 313 3.83 -8.86 11.43
N PHE A 314 3.48 -7.61 11.17
CA PHE A 314 2.80 -7.22 9.94
C PHE A 314 3.12 -5.78 9.56
N ASP A 315 3.11 -5.48 8.27
CA ASP A 315 3.34 -4.12 7.78
C ASP A 315 2.03 -3.40 7.41
N SER A 316 2.16 -2.14 7.02
CA SER A 316 1.02 -1.28 6.66
C SER A 316 0.22 -1.77 5.44
N GLU A 317 0.69 -2.80 4.74
CA GLU A 317 0.04 -3.42 3.58
C GLU A 317 -0.55 -4.80 3.90
N ASP A 318 -0.70 -5.14 5.18
CA ASP A 318 -1.18 -6.44 5.64
C ASP A 318 -0.36 -7.61 5.06
N ARG A 319 0.95 -7.38 4.84
CA ARG A 319 1.93 -8.47 4.69
C ARG A 319 2.42 -8.86 6.08
N PHE A 320 2.56 -10.16 6.31
CA PHE A 320 2.93 -10.70 7.61
C PHE A 320 4.39 -11.10 7.61
N HIS A 321 5.12 -10.71 8.66
CA HIS A 321 6.49 -11.18 8.87
C HIS A 321 6.47 -12.66 9.22
N MET A 322 7.33 -13.42 8.54
CA MET A 322 7.46 -14.86 8.69
C MET A 322 8.89 -15.21 9.06
N ASN A 323 9.07 -15.86 10.20
CA ASN A 323 10.31 -16.52 10.57
C ASN A 323 10.22 -18.00 10.23
N LEU A 324 10.94 -18.40 9.18
CA LEU A 324 10.80 -19.70 8.53
C LEU A 324 11.53 -20.84 9.26
N GLY A 325 12.34 -20.54 10.28
CA GLY A 325 13.08 -21.57 11.03
C GLY A 325 14.26 -22.18 10.26
N TRP A 326 14.93 -21.37 9.42
CA TRP A 326 16.11 -21.77 8.64
C TRP A 326 17.27 -20.79 8.77
N GLY A 327 17.61 -20.42 10.02
CA GLY A 327 18.79 -19.58 10.27
C GLY A 327 18.64 -18.14 9.75
N GLY A 328 17.40 -17.63 9.66
CA GLY A 328 17.09 -16.32 9.07
C GLY A 328 16.99 -16.30 7.55
N GLN A 329 17.24 -17.43 6.87
CA GLN A 329 17.12 -17.50 5.42
C GLN A 329 15.68 -17.24 4.97
N ALA A 330 15.51 -16.23 4.11
CA ALA A 330 14.22 -15.82 3.57
C ALA A 330 13.20 -15.41 4.65
N ASN A 331 13.63 -15.05 5.85
CA ASN A 331 12.75 -14.32 6.77
C ASN A 331 12.36 -12.98 6.15
N GLY A 332 11.12 -12.55 6.38
CA GLY A 332 10.62 -11.31 5.82
C GLY A 332 9.09 -11.24 5.81
N TYR A 333 8.56 -10.18 5.20
CA TYR A 333 7.14 -9.92 5.06
C TYR A 333 6.57 -10.57 3.80
N TYR A 334 5.51 -11.36 3.95
CA TYR A 334 4.85 -12.10 2.89
C TYR A 334 3.36 -11.76 2.80
N SER A 335 2.83 -11.63 1.58
CA SER A 335 1.41 -11.40 1.36
C SER A 335 0.61 -12.69 1.51
N VAL A 336 -0.19 -12.79 2.57
CA VAL A 336 -1.17 -13.88 2.75
C VAL A 336 -2.41 -13.64 1.88
N THR A 337 -2.73 -12.38 1.58
CA THR A 337 -3.87 -12.00 0.73
C THR A 337 -3.67 -12.35 -0.75
N ALA A 338 -2.43 -12.29 -1.26
CA ALA A 338 -2.08 -12.74 -2.61
C ALA A 338 -2.16 -14.28 -2.78
N LEU A 339 -2.17 -15.04 -1.68
CA LEU A 339 -2.42 -16.50 -1.73
C LEU A 339 -3.89 -16.84 -1.93
N ASN A 340 -4.78 -15.85 -1.77
CA ASN A 340 -6.22 -16.03 -1.83
C ASN A 340 -6.76 -15.82 -3.25
N ILE A 341 -7.02 -16.91 -3.96
CA ILE A 341 -7.75 -16.86 -5.24
C ILE A 341 -9.22 -16.79 -4.91
N THR A 342 -9.89 -15.77 -5.41
CA THR A 342 -11.31 -15.55 -5.14
C THR A 342 -12.12 -15.79 -6.41
N SER A 343 -13.01 -16.78 -6.35
CA SER A 343 -14.31 -16.71 -7.02
C SER A 343 -15.39 -17.22 -6.10
N THR A 344 -16.25 -16.30 -5.69
CA THR A 344 -17.61 -16.53 -5.22
C THR A 344 -18.50 -16.40 -6.46
N GLY A 345 -18.66 -17.51 -7.18
CA GLY A 345 -19.61 -17.66 -8.27
C GLY A 345 -20.72 -18.62 -7.86
N SER A 346 -21.94 -18.40 -8.35
CA SER A 346 -23.06 -19.34 -8.19
C SER A 346 -22.74 -20.71 -8.80
N GLU A 347 -21.81 -20.75 -9.75
CA GLU A 347 -21.25 -21.94 -10.41
C GLU A 347 -20.49 -22.88 -9.46
N PHE A 348 -20.18 -22.43 -8.23
CA PHE A 348 -19.52 -23.23 -7.18
C PHE A 348 -20.38 -23.42 -5.93
N GLY A 349 -21.69 -23.19 -6.03
CA GLY A 349 -22.62 -23.30 -4.90
C GLY A 349 -22.31 -22.30 -3.78
N GLY A 350 -21.77 -21.13 -4.13
CA GLY A 350 -21.39 -20.10 -3.16
C GLY A 350 -20.14 -20.42 -2.34
N LYS A 351 -19.46 -21.55 -2.59
CA LYS A 351 -18.18 -21.85 -1.96
C LYS A 351 -17.07 -21.09 -2.70
N PRO A 352 -16.20 -20.33 -1.99
CA PRO A 352 -15.00 -19.81 -2.61
C PRO A 352 -14.25 -20.96 -3.29
N LEU A 353 -13.78 -20.78 -4.53
CA LEU A 353 -12.73 -21.64 -5.10
C LEU A 353 -11.45 -21.48 -4.28
N THR A 354 -11.42 -22.03 -3.08
CA THR A 354 -10.24 -22.12 -2.22
C THR A 354 -9.41 -23.30 -2.67
N PHE A 355 -9.00 -23.30 -3.93
CA PHE A 355 -7.83 -24.08 -4.33
C PHE A 355 -6.58 -23.35 -3.84
N ASN A 356 -6.35 -23.44 -2.53
CA ASN A 356 -5.02 -23.51 -1.95
C ASN A 356 -5.17 -23.82 -0.46
N ARG A 357 -4.83 -25.06 -0.11
CA ARG A 357 -3.90 -25.36 0.99
C ARG A 357 -4.32 -24.81 2.36
N SER A 358 -4.81 -25.68 3.26
CA SER A 358 -5.20 -25.32 4.63
C SER A 358 -4.10 -24.52 5.33
N LEU A 359 -4.29 -23.20 5.42
CA LEU A 359 -3.51 -22.35 6.31
C LEU A 359 -4.14 -22.47 7.69
N HIS A 360 -3.36 -22.95 8.64
CA HIS A 360 -3.72 -22.95 10.03
C HIS A 360 -2.79 -22.03 10.80
N VAL A 361 -3.28 -21.50 11.91
CA VAL A 361 -2.44 -20.93 12.95
C VAL A 361 -2.75 -21.55 14.30
N ILE A 362 -1.79 -21.53 15.19
CA ILE A 362 -2.03 -21.80 16.61
C ILE A 362 -1.81 -20.48 17.34
N ALA A 363 -2.86 -20.00 18.02
CA ALA A 363 -2.74 -18.94 19.02
C ALA A 363 -2.10 -19.54 20.27
N ILE A 364 -1.08 -18.89 20.84
CA ILE A 364 -0.23 -19.47 21.89
C ILE A 364 -0.05 -18.44 23.01
N HIS A 365 -0.73 -18.65 24.14
CA HIS A 365 -0.67 -17.78 25.30
C HIS A 365 -0.06 -18.52 26.50
N PRO A 366 1.09 -18.11 27.05
CA PRO A 366 1.66 -18.79 28.20
C PRO A 366 0.75 -18.63 29.42
N ASN A 367 0.58 -19.66 30.24
CA ASN A 367 -0.18 -19.58 31.49
C ASN A 367 0.61 -18.85 32.61
N LYS A 368 1.23 -17.72 32.29
CA LYS A 368 1.92 -16.86 33.26
C LYS A 368 0.91 -16.00 34.02
N PRO A 369 1.24 -15.58 35.26
CA PRO A 369 0.50 -14.55 35.95
C PRO A 369 0.35 -13.29 35.08
N ASN A 370 -0.86 -12.73 35.03
CA ASN A 370 -1.21 -11.53 34.26
C ASN A 370 -1.15 -11.65 32.73
N THR A 371 -0.99 -12.85 32.17
CA THR A 371 -1.15 -13.06 30.72
C THR A 371 -2.64 -13.22 30.38
N PRO A 372 -3.20 -12.41 29.46
CA PRO A 372 -4.55 -12.60 28.96
C PRO A 372 -4.74 -14.01 28.38
N LYS A 373 -5.93 -14.58 28.53
CA LYS A 373 -6.29 -15.84 27.85
C LYS A 373 -6.60 -15.60 26.37
N ILE A 374 -6.57 -16.68 25.58
CA ILE A 374 -7.07 -16.64 24.21
C ILE A 374 -8.55 -16.24 24.25
N ASP A 375 -8.96 -15.38 23.31
CA ASP A 375 -10.36 -14.95 23.20
C ASP A 375 -11.28 -16.17 23.10
N ALA A 376 -12.35 -16.20 23.89
CA ALA A 376 -13.27 -17.33 23.97
C ALA A 376 -13.86 -17.70 22.59
N ASP A 377 -14.02 -16.73 21.68
CA ASP A 377 -14.51 -16.95 20.32
C ASP A 377 -13.61 -17.89 19.49
N ILE A 378 -12.31 -17.95 19.82
CA ILE A 378 -11.31 -18.76 19.11
C ILE A 378 -10.56 -19.72 20.05
N ALA A 379 -10.97 -19.85 21.31
CA ALA A 379 -10.33 -20.73 22.29
C ALA A 379 -10.50 -22.22 21.95
N TYR A 380 -9.65 -23.06 22.53
CA TYR A 380 -9.74 -24.52 22.35
C TYR A 380 -11.12 -25.05 22.72
N LYS A 381 -11.68 -25.93 21.88
CA LYS A 381 -13.05 -26.49 22.01
C LYS A 381 -14.18 -25.45 22.00
N SER A 382 -13.90 -24.21 21.60
CA SER A 382 -14.96 -23.23 21.37
C SER A 382 -15.96 -23.75 20.32
N PRO A 383 -17.29 -23.66 20.54
CA PRO A 383 -18.27 -24.12 19.58
C PRO A 383 -18.07 -23.52 18.17
N ASN A 384 -18.00 -24.38 17.15
CA ASN A 384 -17.74 -23.95 15.79
C ASN A 384 -19.05 -23.87 14.98
N ILE A 385 -19.93 -22.94 15.34
CA ILE A 385 -21.18 -22.66 14.61
C ILE A 385 -20.99 -21.43 13.73
N ALA A 386 -21.37 -21.52 12.45
CA ALA A 386 -21.15 -20.46 11.48
C ALA A 386 -22.37 -20.17 10.62
N PHE A 387 -22.56 -18.91 10.26
CA PHE A 387 -23.54 -18.45 9.30
C PHE A 387 -23.10 -18.76 7.87
N ARG A 388 -24.09 -18.95 6.98
CA ARG A 388 -23.89 -19.32 5.58
C ARG A 388 -24.36 -18.20 4.64
N LEU A 389 -24.02 -18.32 3.36
CA LEU A 389 -24.60 -17.45 2.34
C LEU A 389 -26.12 -17.55 2.35
N GLY A 390 -26.77 -16.40 2.17
CA GLY A 390 -28.23 -16.26 2.27
C GLY A 390 -28.75 -16.04 3.69
N SER A 391 -27.88 -16.04 4.70
CA SER A 391 -28.30 -15.82 6.07
C SER A 391 -28.84 -14.43 6.36
N GLU A 392 -29.56 -14.32 7.48
CA GLU A 392 -30.26 -13.12 7.87
C GLU A 392 -30.28 -12.96 9.39
N MET A 393 -30.25 -11.70 9.84
CA MET A 393 -30.62 -11.27 11.19
C MET A 393 -31.43 -9.98 11.05
N ALA A 394 -32.61 -9.93 11.65
CA ALA A 394 -33.52 -8.78 11.51
C ALA A 394 -34.41 -8.62 12.73
N PHE A 395 -34.83 -7.38 12.99
CA PHE A 395 -35.92 -7.11 13.92
C PHE A 395 -37.25 -7.56 13.31
N GLU A 396 -38.17 -8.04 14.14
CA GLU A 396 -39.54 -8.29 13.71
C GLU A 396 -40.27 -6.93 13.64
N GLY A 397 -40.52 -6.44 12.42
CA GLY A 397 -41.03 -5.08 12.19
C GLY A 397 -39.93 -4.02 12.13
N GLU A 398 -40.25 -2.78 12.53
CA GLU A 398 -39.28 -1.70 12.59
C GLU A 398 -38.33 -1.87 13.78
N ALA A 399 -37.06 -1.47 13.58
CA ALA A 399 -36.07 -1.49 14.65
C ALA A 399 -36.47 -0.49 15.76
N PRO A 400 -36.39 -0.85 17.05
CA PRO A 400 -36.85 0.02 18.13
C PRO A 400 -36.04 1.31 18.22
N ALA A 401 -36.73 2.46 18.16
CA ALA A 401 -36.09 3.77 18.27
C ALA A 401 -35.81 4.21 19.72
N VAL A 402 -36.34 3.48 20.72
CA VAL A 402 -36.15 3.74 22.16
C VAL A 402 -35.89 2.44 22.90
N PRO A 403 -35.14 2.45 24.03
CA PRO A 403 -34.94 1.28 24.87
C PRO A 403 -36.28 0.73 25.39
N ALA A 404 -36.56 -0.55 25.10
CA ALA A 404 -37.80 -1.22 25.48
C ALA A 404 -37.58 -2.70 25.80
N ALA A 405 -38.46 -3.26 26.62
CA ALA A 405 -38.55 -4.69 26.85
C ALA A 405 -39.36 -5.38 25.75
N GLY A 406 -39.09 -6.66 25.51
CA GLY A 406 -39.89 -7.47 24.58
C GLY A 406 -39.54 -7.27 23.10
N VAL A 407 -38.38 -6.68 22.80
CA VAL A 407 -37.89 -6.48 21.42
C VAL A 407 -37.71 -7.83 20.75
N LYS A 408 -38.25 -7.97 19.54
CA LYS A 408 -38.22 -9.21 18.77
C LYS A 408 -37.13 -9.15 17.71
N LEU A 409 -36.24 -10.13 17.73
CA LEU A 409 -35.15 -10.28 16.77
C LEU A 409 -35.11 -11.74 16.32
N MET A 410 -34.85 -11.99 15.04
CA MET A 410 -34.61 -13.32 14.50
C MET A 410 -33.21 -13.43 13.90
N TYR A 411 -32.68 -14.65 13.83
CA TYR A 411 -31.63 -15.01 12.87
C TYR A 411 -31.90 -16.40 12.27
N LYS A 412 -31.32 -16.69 11.10
CA LYS A 412 -31.42 -17.99 10.41
C LYS A 412 -30.17 -18.33 9.60
N ASP A 413 -30.15 -19.53 9.00
CA ASP A 413 -29.15 -20.00 8.04
C ASP A 413 -27.73 -20.15 8.60
N PHE A 414 -27.62 -20.93 9.67
CA PHE A 414 -26.34 -21.30 10.29
C PHE A 414 -26.11 -22.82 10.28
N THR A 415 -24.87 -23.24 10.49
CA THR A 415 -24.44 -24.63 10.41
C THR A 415 -23.39 -24.96 11.46
N ASN A 416 -23.33 -26.23 11.85
CA ASN A 416 -22.21 -26.75 12.62
C ASN A 416 -21.06 -27.04 11.65
N GLN A 417 -20.00 -26.23 11.71
CA GLN A 417 -18.82 -26.41 10.86
C GLN A 417 -17.69 -27.20 11.54
N SER A 418 -17.84 -27.64 12.81
CA SER A 418 -16.88 -28.58 13.40
C SER A 418 -17.07 -30.00 12.87
N ASN A 419 -15.98 -30.76 12.88
CA ASN A 419 -16.02 -32.21 12.66
C ASN A 419 -16.78 -32.94 13.78
N ASP A 420 -16.78 -32.36 14.99
CA ASP A 420 -17.48 -32.91 16.14
C ASP A 420 -18.96 -32.48 16.17
N PRO A 421 -19.87 -33.36 16.64
CA PRO A 421 -21.26 -32.99 16.88
C PRO A 421 -21.36 -31.99 18.03
N PHE A 422 -22.21 -30.98 17.86
CA PHE A 422 -22.46 -29.94 18.85
C PHE A 422 -23.69 -30.26 19.70
N MET A 423 -23.58 -30.08 21.01
CA MET A 423 -24.70 -30.12 21.95
C MET A 423 -24.63 -28.87 22.81
N GLY A 424 -25.72 -28.11 22.89
CA GLY A 424 -25.70 -26.82 23.58
C GLY A 424 -26.84 -25.91 23.18
N ASP A 425 -26.71 -24.65 23.58
CA ASP A 425 -27.73 -23.64 23.36
C ASP A 425 -27.22 -22.51 22.46
N ILE A 426 -28.17 -21.81 21.83
CA ILE A 426 -27.91 -20.66 20.97
C ILE A 426 -28.60 -19.42 21.56
N GLY A 427 -28.24 -18.22 21.14
CA GLY A 427 -28.82 -17.00 21.69
C GLY A 427 -28.36 -15.73 21.00
N VAL A 428 -28.74 -14.60 21.60
CA VAL A 428 -28.27 -13.27 21.23
C VAL A 428 -27.56 -12.64 22.42
N GLY A 429 -26.33 -12.20 22.23
CA GLY A 429 -25.53 -11.50 23.23
C GLY A 429 -25.52 -10.00 22.95
N ILE A 430 -25.56 -9.19 24.00
CA ILE A 430 -25.27 -7.74 23.93
C ILE A 430 -23.87 -7.51 24.50
N TYR A 431 -23.02 -6.86 23.72
CA TYR A 431 -21.67 -6.48 24.07
C TYR A 431 -21.58 -4.96 24.22
N ASP A 432 -20.85 -4.48 25.21
CA ASP A 432 -20.52 -3.05 25.35
C ASP A 432 -19.45 -2.59 24.34
N ALA A 433 -19.08 -1.31 24.39
CA ALA A 433 -18.07 -0.71 23.52
C ALA A 433 -16.67 -1.31 23.69
N ASP A 434 -16.37 -1.88 24.88
CA ASP A 434 -15.11 -2.57 25.17
C ASP A 434 -15.15 -4.05 24.75
N GLY A 435 -16.29 -4.51 24.21
CA GLY A 435 -16.48 -5.88 23.76
C GLY A 435 -16.79 -6.87 24.88
N ARG A 436 -17.20 -6.41 26.07
CA ARG A 436 -17.63 -7.28 27.17
C ARG A 436 -19.09 -7.67 27.01
N LEU A 437 -19.41 -8.95 27.19
CA LEU A 437 -20.77 -9.47 27.15
C LEU A 437 -21.55 -9.03 28.40
N THR A 438 -22.55 -8.15 28.23
CA THR A 438 -23.35 -7.58 29.34
C THR A 438 -24.68 -8.31 29.53
N ASN A 439 -25.28 -8.82 28.45
CA ASN A 439 -26.57 -9.52 28.49
C ASN A 439 -26.57 -10.72 27.55
N VAL A 440 -27.25 -11.78 27.96
CA VAL A 440 -27.43 -13.02 27.19
C VAL A 440 -28.92 -13.34 27.12
N PHE A 441 -29.41 -13.54 25.89
CA PHE A 441 -30.79 -13.95 25.60
C PHE A 441 -30.74 -15.34 24.94
N PRO A 442 -30.70 -16.42 25.75
CA PRO A 442 -30.56 -17.78 25.24
C PRO A 442 -31.89 -18.26 24.64
N TYR A 443 -31.84 -19.24 23.74
CA TYR A 443 -33.02 -19.89 23.19
C TYR A 443 -33.83 -20.58 24.29
N SER A 444 -33.15 -21.20 25.26
CA SER A 444 -33.77 -21.84 26.44
C SER A 444 -34.48 -20.88 27.40
N GLN A 445 -34.45 -19.56 27.15
CA GLN A 445 -35.18 -18.62 27.99
C GLN A 445 -36.69 -18.89 27.99
N LYS A 446 -37.37 -18.48 29.07
CA LYS A 446 -38.84 -18.52 29.23
C LYS A 446 -39.47 -19.92 29.07
N GLY A 447 -38.76 -20.98 29.50
CA GLY A 447 -39.30 -22.34 29.56
C GLY A 447 -39.04 -23.19 28.32
N ASN A 448 -38.32 -22.65 27.33
CA ASN A 448 -37.77 -23.45 26.25
C ASN A 448 -36.67 -24.40 26.78
N GLY A 449 -36.59 -25.61 26.25
CA GLY A 449 -35.44 -26.48 26.50
C GLY A 449 -34.18 -25.97 25.79
N ILE A 450 -33.02 -26.53 26.13
CA ILE A 450 -31.75 -26.30 25.41
C ILE A 450 -31.97 -26.57 23.91
N PHE A 451 -31.52 -25.65 23.05
CA PHE A 451 -31.78 -25.69 21.61
C PHE A 451 -31.56 -27.06 20.99
N THR A 452 -30.38 -27.67 21.17
CA THR A 452 -30.11 -28.95 20.52
C THR A 452 -30.94 -30.10 21.08
N LYS A 453 -31.29 -30.07 22.38
CA LYS A 453 -32.15 -31.07 23.01
C LYS A 453 -33.56 -31.05 22.46
N VAL A 454 -34.09 -29.85 22.23
CA VAL A 454 -35.43 -29.66 21.66
C VAL A 454 -35.45 -30.03 20.18
N ARG A 455 -34.41 -29.64 19.44
CA ARG A 455 -34.40 -29.76 17.97
C ARG A 455 -33.95 -31.12 17.45
N PHE A 456 -32.99 -31.76 18.12
CA PHE A 456 -32.32 -32.97 17.65
C PHE A 456 -32.65 -34.20 18.51
N VAL A 457 -33.91 -34.34 18.95
CA VAL A 457 -34.38 -35.45 19.81
C VAL A 457 -34.07 -36.83 19.20
N TYR A 458 -34.11 -36.95 17.87
CA TYR A 458 -33.84 -38.22 17.17
C TYR A 458 -32.37 -38.41 16.74
N ASN A 459 -31.48 -37.50 17.16
CA ASN A 459 -30.06 -37.51 16.79
C ASN A 459 -29.18 -37.29 18.03
N ASP A 460 -29.44 -38.05 19.09
CA ASP A 460 -28.74 -38.00 20.37
C ASP A 460 -28.63 -36.58 20.96
N GLU A 461 -29.67 -35.75 20.76
CA GLU A 461 -29.73 -34.35 21.22
C GLU A 461 -28.61 -33.45 20.65
N LYS A 462 -28.00 -33.88 19.54
CA LYS A 462 -26.81 -33.27 18.95
C LYS A 462 -27.06 -32.76 17.53
N MET A 463 -26.48 -31.61 17.24
CA MET A 463 -26.33 -31.07 15.90
C MET A 463 -25.07 -31.66 15.25
N THR A 464 -25.22 -32.58 14.31
CA THR A 464 -24.08 -33.22 13.63
C THR A 464 -23.27 -32.24 12.77
N SER A 465 -22.02 -32.61 12.46
CA SER A 465 -21.17 -31.89 11.53
C SER A 465 -21.89 -31.65 10.19
N GLY A 466 -21.91 -30.40 9.74
CA GLY A 466 -22.56 -29.96 8.51
C GLY A 466 -24.09 -29.85 8.58
N ALA A 467 -24.72 -30.14 9.72
CA ALA A 467 -26.15 -29.91 9.90
C ALA A 467 -26.47 -28.42 9.74
N VAL A 468 -27.62 -28.11 9.15
CA VAL A 468 -28.03 -26.75 8.77
C VAL A 468 -29.34 -26.41 9.48
N ILE A 469 -29.43 -25.18 9.97
CA ILE A 469 -30.67 -24.56 10.45
C ILE A 469 -30.98 -23.39 9.52
N ASP A 470 -31.94 -23.56 8.61
CA ASP A 470 -32.38 -22.58 7.60
C ASP A 470 -33.67 -21.84 8.00
N GLU A 471 -34.36 -22.29 9.05
CA GLU A 471 -35.54 -21.64 9.59
C GLU A 471 -35.23 -20.41 10.45
N GLU A 472 -36.21 -19.51 10.55
CA GLU A 472 -36.14 -18.32 11.41
C GLU A 472 -36.24 -18.71 12.89
N ILE A 473 -35.22 -18.36 13.67
CA ILE A 473 -35.21 -18.56 15.11
C ILE A 473 -35.49 -17.22 15.81
N PRO A 474 -36.65 -17.05 16.47
CA PRO A 474 -37.01 -15.81 17.14
C PRO A 474 -36.43 -15.73 18.57
N PHE A 475 -36.00 -14.53 18.94
CA PHE A 475 -35.51 -14.16 20.26
C PHE A 475 -36.32 -12.97 20.79
N THR A 476 -36.55 -12.97 22.09
CA THR A 476 -37.12 -11.81 22.79
C THR A 476 -36.03 -11.18 23.64
N LEU A 477 -35.71 -9.93 23.35
CA LEU A 477 -34.65 -9.16 23.97
C LEU A 477 -35.26 -8.11 24.91
N ASP A 478 -34.43 -7.59 25.81
CA ASP A 478 -34.79 -6.49 26.71
C ASP A 478 -33.71 -5.41 26.68
N PHE A 479 -34.06 -4.24 26.16
CA PHE A 479 -33.18 -3.08 26.12
C PHE A 479 -33.49 -2.05 27.22
N SER A 480 -34.54 -2.27 28.03
CA SER A 480 -35.06 -1.26 28.97
C SER A 480 -34.03 -0.79 30.01
N ALA A 481 -33.03 -1.62 30.32
CA ALA A 481 -31.97 -1.33 31.27
C ALA A 481 -30.65 -0.87 30.63
N LEU A 482 -30.60 -0.67 29.31
CA LEU A 482 -29.38 -0.18 28.65
C LEU A 482 -29.14 1.30 29.00
N ALA A 483 -27.94 1.57 29.51
CA ALA A 483 -27.47 2.93 29.77
C ALA A 483 -27.01 3.60 28.48
N ASN A 484 -26.65 4.89 28.55
CA ASN A 484 -26.03 5.56 27.42
C ASN A 484 -24.70 4.88 27.08
N GLY A 485 -24.48 4.60 25.79
CA GLY A 485 -23.28 3.93 25.30
C GLY A 485 -23.48 3.22 23.97
N THR A 486 -22.39 2.69 23.41
CA THR A 486 -22.43 1.88 22.19
C THR A 486 -22.51 0.40 22.53
N TYR A 487 -23.40 -0.32 21.85
CA TYR A 487 -23.64 -1.74 22.05
C TYR A 487 -23.59 -2.51 20.73
N THR A 488 -23.11 -3.74 20.78
CA THR A 488 -23.14 -4.70 19.67
C THR A 488 -23.99 -5.90 20.04
N LEU A 489 -25.01 -6.21 19.25
CA LEU A 489 -25.75 -7.46 19.33
C LEU A 489 -25.09 -8.48 18.41
N SER A 490 -24.90 -9.70 18.89
CA SER A 490 -24.33 -10.79 18.09
C SER A 490 -25.03 -12.12 18.38
N PRO A 491 -25.25 -12.95 17.35
CA PRO A 491 -25.58 -14.36 17.56
C PRO A 491 -24.47 -15.05 18.36
N ILE A 492 -24.84 -15.76 19.41
CA ILE A 492 -23.94 -16.45 20.34
C ILE A 492 -24.35 -17.90 20.53
N VAL A 493 -23.40 -18.73 20.94
CA VAL A 493 -23.57 -20.16 21.19
C VAL A 493 -22.80 -20.58 22.44
N ALA A 494 -23.33 -21.53 23.19
CA ALA A 494 -22.65 -22.14 24.33
C ALA A 494 -22.80 -23.66 24.29
N GLY A 495 -21.68 -24.37 24.43
CA GLY A 495 -21.67 -25.83 24.51
C GLY A 495 -22.13 -26.34 25.88
N LEU A 496 -22.89 -27.43 25.90
CA LEU A 496 -23.28 -28.12 27.13
C LEU A 496 -22.08 -28.90 27.69
N GLN A 497 -21.76 -28.66 28.97
CA GLN A 497 -20.69 -29.33 29.69
C GLN A 497 -21.16 -30.68 30.26
N GLU A 498 -20.21 -31.52 30.67
CA GLU A 498 -20.50 -32.85 31.24
C GLU A 498 -21.32 -32.78 32.54
N ASP A 499 -21.19 -31.68 33.29
CA ASP A 499 -21.98 -31.42 34.51
C ASP A 499 -23.42 -30.93 34.24
N GLY A 500 -23.80 -30.82 32.97
CA GLY A 500 -25.12 -30.38 32.53
C GLY A 500 -25.31 -28.87 32.48
N THR A 501 -24.28 -28.06 32.77
CA THR A 501 -24.32 -26.60 32.65
C THR A 501 -23.90 -26.11 31.26
N LEU A 502 -24.35 -24.92 30.87
CA LEU A 502 -23.85 -24.27 29.66
C LEU A 502 -22.48 -23.66 29.94
N GLY A 503 -21.53 -23.90 29.03
CA GLY A 503 -20.21 -23.30 29.08
C GLY A 503 -20.21 -21.82 28.69
N THR A 504 -19.02 -21.29 28.39
CA THR A 504 -18.85 -19.90 27.96
C THR A 504 -19.64 -19.63 26.67
N TRP A 505 -20.38 -18.53 26.68
CA TRP A 505 -21.04 -18.00 25.48
C TRP A 505 -20.02 -17.32 24.57
N VAL A 506 -20.00 -17.73 23.31
CA VAL A 506 -19.07 -17.24 22.28
C VAL A 506 -19.84 -16.78 21.06
N ARG A 507 -19.27 -15.87 20.27
CA ARG A 507 -19.90 -15.40 19.03
C ARG A 507 -19.91 -16.51 17.98
N MET A 508 -21.02 -16.64 17.27
CA MET A 508 -21.07 -17.48 16.08
C MET A 508 -20.22 -16.85 14.97
N LYS A 509 -19.59 -17.68 14.14
CA LYS A 509 -18.67 -17.24 13.09
C LYS A 509 -19.42 -16.77 11.85
N LYS A 510 -18.80 -15.87 11.09
CA LYS A 510 -19.34 -15.29 9.84
C LYS A 510 -20.74 -14.67 10.03
N ALA A 511 -21.06 -14.24 11.25
CA ALA A 511 -22.41 -13.84 11.65
C ALA A 511 -22.69 -12.35 11.37
N PRO A 512 -23.96 -11.99 11.13
CA PRO A 512 -24.40 -10.61 11.19
C PRO A 512 -24.26 -10.04 12.60
N ARG A 513 -24.25 -8.70 12.70
CA ARG A 513 -24.35 -7.99 13.98
C ARG A 513 -25.20 -6.74 13.83
N VAL A 514 -25.78 -6.29 14.93
CA VAL A 514 -26.37 -4.95 15.04
C VAL A 514 -25.44 -4.11 15.91
N VAL A 515 -25.08 -2.91 15.47
CA VAL A 515 -24.35 -1.95 16.31
C VAL A 515 -25.27 -0.75 16.52
N MET A 516 -25.45 -0.36 17.77
CA MET A 516 -26.34 0.73 18.15
C MET A 516 -25.71 1.62 19.21
N GLU A 517 -26.04 2.90 19.18
CA GLU A 517 -25.74 3.87 20.22
C GLU A 517 -27.03 4.20 20.96
N VAL A 518 -26.98 4.09 22.29
CA VAL A 518 -28.04 4.56 23.17
C VAL A 518 -27.61 5.91 23.71
N ALA A 519 -28.40 6.95 23.46
CA ALA A 519 -28.15 8.30 23.95
C ALA A 519 -29.48 9.00 24.26
N ASP A 520 -29.57 9.57 25.45
CA ASP A 520 -30.71 10.37 25.91
C ASP A 520 -32.07 9.67 25.71
N GLY A 521 -32.12 8.36 25.99
CA GLY A 521 -33.32 7.53 25.87
C GLY A 521 -33.72 7.18 24.43
N LYS A 522 -32.83 7.42 23.45
CA LYS A 522 -33.00 7.05 22.05
C LYS A 522 -31.97 6.01 21.64
N ILE A 523 -32.30 5.25 20.59
CA ILE A 523 -31.40 4.30 19.95
C ILE A 523 -31.13 4.77 18.53
N ASP A 524 -29.86 5.02 18.22
CA ASP A 524 -29.36 5.27 16.87
C ASP A 524 -28.58 4.05 16.38
N TYR A 525 -28.87 3.59 15.17
CA TYR A 525 -28.25 2.39 14.62
C TYR A 525 -27.02 2.73 13.78
N LEU A 526 -25.86 2.24 14.22
CA LEU A 526 -24.56 2.41 13.56
C LEU A 526 -24.26 1.31 12.54
N GLU A 527 -24.86 0.14 12.72
CA GLU A 527 -24.79 -1.00 11.79
C GLU A 527 -26.08 -1.81 11.90
N LEU A 528 -26.75 -2.04 10.77
CA LEU A 528 -27.89 -2.94 10.68
C LEU A 528 -27.65 -3.97 9.56
N PRO A 529 -27.88 -5.26 9.82
CA PRO A 529 -27.86 -6.26 8.77
C PRO A 529 -28.91 -5.95 7.70
N SER A 530 -28.59 -6.31 6.46
CA SER A 530 -29.47 -6.10 5.31
C SER A 530 -29.88 -7.41 4.67
N LYS A 531 -31.11 -7.46 4.15
CA LYS A 531 -31.63 -8.55 3.33
C LYS A 531 -31.07 -8.53 1.91
N THR A 532 -30.70 -7.35 1.41
CA THR A 532 -30.20 -7.11 0.06
C THR A 532 -28.75 -6.61 0.10
N PRO A 533 -28.00 -6.68 -1.02
CA PRO A 533 -26.62 -6.21 -1.06
C PRO A 533 -26.47 -4.80 -0.51
N ALA A 534 -25.75 -4.66 0.60
CA ALA A 534 -25.58 -3.39 1.29
C ALA A 534 -24.20 -3.28 1.93
N TYR A 535 -23.67 -2.06 1.87
CA TYR A 535 -22.31 -1.75 2.31
C TYR A 535 -22.30 -0.42 3.06
N GLN A 536 -21.38 -0.29 4.00
CA GLN A 536 -21.08 0.98 4.65
C GLN A 536 -19.59 1.16 4.88
N LEU A 537 -19.15 2.40 5.07
CA LEU A 537 -17.80 2.66 5.58
C LEU A 537 -17.72 2.18 7.04
N ALA A 538 -16.69 1.39 7.34
CA ALA A 538 -16.41 0.88 8.69
C ALA A 538 -15.53 1.84 9.50
N ALA A 539 -14.75 2.66 8.79
CA ALA A 539 -13.87 3.68 9.34
C ALA A 539 -13.77 4.84 8.35
N ASP A 540 -13.26 5.97 8.82
CA ASP A 540 -13.08 7.14 7.98
C ASP A 540 -12.03 6.83 6.90
N PRO A 541 -12.29 7.17 5.61
CA PRO A 541 -11.32 7.03 4.54
C PRO A 541 -9.98 7.69 4.86
N GLN A 542 -8.88 7.05 4.50
CA GLN A 542 -7.53 7.55 4.78
C GLN A 542 -6.78 7.86 3.48
N LEU A 543 -6.11 9.02 3.45
CA LEU A 543 -5.22 9.40 2.35
C LEU A 543 -3.75 9.25 2.78
N ASP A 544 -2.86 8.86 1.87
CA ASP A 544 -1.41 8.77 2.12
C ASP A 544 -0.80 10.13 2.51
N GLY A 545 -1.42 11.22 2.06
CA GLY A 545 -1.02 12.58 2.39
C GLY A 545 -2.08 13.61 2.03
N ARG A 546 -1.70 14.89 2.07
CA ARG A 546 -2.55 16.01 1.64
C ARG A 546 -2.94 15.87 0.17
N LEU A 547 -4.16 16.24 -0.17
CA LEU A 547 -4.66 16.10 -1.54
C LEU A 547 -4.33 17.36 -2.35
N ILE A 548 -3.19 17.33 -3.02
CA ILE A 548 -2.72 18.42 -3.89
C ILE A 548 -2.96 18.02 -5.36
N PRO A 549 -3.65 18.86 -6.16
CA PRO A 549 -3.88 18.60 -7.59
C PRO A 549 -2.61 18.22 -8.35
N GLY A 550 -2.65 17.09 -9.07
CA GLY A 550 -1.53 16.56 -9.86
C GLY A 550 -0.47 15.79 -9.07
N GLU A 551 -0.59 15.68 -7.74
CA GLU A 551 0.31 14.87 -6.92
C GLU A 551 -0.22 13.44 -6.72
N GLU A 552 0.69 12.46 -6.75
CA GLU A 552 0.34 11.07 -6.48
C GLU A 552 -0.16 10.93 -5.04
N ASN A 553 -1.36 10.40 -4.89
CA ASN A 553 -1.97 10.09 -3.61
C ASN A 553 -2.79 8.79 -3.74
N ARG A 554 -3.17 8.19 -2.62
CA ARG A 554 -3.96 6.96 -2.57
C ARG A 554 -5.00 7.06 -1.47
N LEU A 555 -6.11 6.38 -1.71
CA LEU A 555 -7.22 6.31 -0.79
C LEU A 555 -7.32 4.88 -0.26
N LEU A 556 -7.38 4.75 1.06
CA LEU A 556 -7.72 3.53 1.77
C LEU A 556 -9.15 3.66 2.30
N LEU A 557 -9.99 2.71 1.91
CA LEU A 557 -11.36 2.54 2.37
C LEU A 557 -11.47 1.28 3.21
N SER A 558 -12.12 1.37 4.37
CA SER A 558 -12.56 0.20 5.14
C SER A 558 -14.04 0.01 4.86
N ILE A 559 -14.42 -0.98 4.06
CA ILE A 559 -15.81 -1.19 3.61
C ILE A 559 -16.38 -2.41 4.33
N ARG A 560 -17.41 -2.19 5.14
CA ARG A 560 -18.21 -3.21 5.82
C ARG A 560 -19.32 -3.69 4.90
N LYS A 561 -19.41 -4.99 4.65
CA LYS A 561 -20.59 -5.63 4.04
C LYS A 561 -21.62 -5.96 5.12
N LEU A 562 -22.89 -5.72 4.84
CA LEU A 562 -23.99 -5.82 5.80
C LEU A 562 -24.92 -7.01 5.56
N ASP A 563 -24.65 -7.82 4.53
CA ASP A 563 -25.50 -8.92 4.09
C ASP A 563 -24.70 -10.18 3.75
N ALA A 564 -25.43 -11.27 3.51
CA ALA A 564 -24.89 -12.57 3.14
C ALA A 564 -25.05 -12.93 1.65
N GLN A 565 -25.46 -11.99 0.79
CA GLN A 565 -25.58 -12.24 -0.64
C GLN A 565 -24.24 -12.06 -1.36
N VAL A 566 -24.08 -12.67 -2.54
CA VAL A 566 -22.88 -12.45 -3.36
C VAL A 566 -23.04 -11.15 -4.16
N PHE A 567 -22.20 -10.15 -3.88
CA PHE A 567 -22.17 -8.88 -4.60
C PHE A 567 -20.75 -8.34 -4.66
N ASP A 568 -19.90 -8.98 -5.44
CA ASP A 568 -18.51 -8.59 -5.56
C ASP A 568 -18.31 -7.73 -6.81
N GLY A 569 -17.37 -6.77 -6.77
CA GLY A 569 -17.28 -5.77 -7.81
C GLY A 569 -16.07 -4.86 -7.71
N THR A 570 -15.91 -4.00 -8.69
CA THR A 570 -14.93 -2.91 -8.63
C THR A 570 -15.44 -1.80 -7.70
N VAL A 571 -14.53 -1.17 -6.97
CA VAL A 571 -14.88 -0.05 -6.08
C VAL A 571 -14.58 1.24 -6.81
N LYS A 572 -15.64 1.98 -7.15
CA LYS A 572 -15.59 3.32 -7.75
C LYS A 572 -15.71 4.35 -6.64
N VAL A 573 -14.87 5.37 -6.69
CA VAL A 573 -14.89 6.53 -5.80
C VAL A 573 -14.95 7.79 -6.63
N GLU A 574 -15.88 8.67 -6.28
CA GLU A 574 -16.07 9.96 -6.92
C GLU A 574 -15.85 11.08 -5.91
N LEU A 575 -15.12 12.11 -6.33
CA LEU A 575 -15.01 13.38 -5.64
C LEU A 575 -16.15 14.28 -6.14
N VAL A 576 -17.03 14.69 -5.24
CA VAL A 576 -18.29 15.37 -5.59
C VAL A 576 -18.28 16.77 -4.99
N ASP A 577 -18.60 17.78 -5.80
CA ASP A 577 -18.69 19.18 -5.35
C ASP A 577 -19.99 19.50 -4.60
N GLY A 578 -20.15 20.76 -4.17
CA GLY A 578 -21.34 21.24 -3.46
C GLY A 578 -22.65 21.17 -4.27
N GLU A 579 -22.56 21.11 -5.59
CA GLU A 579 -23.71 20.97 -6.51
C GLU A 579 -24.06 19.50 -6.77
N GLY A 580 -23.32 18.55 -6.20
CA GLY A 580 -23.53 17.12 -6.40
C GLY A 580 -22.89 16.57 -7.69
N THR A 581 -22.06 17.36 -8.37
CA THR A 581 -21.37 16.97 -9.62
C THR A 581 -20.05 16.27 -9.30
N ALA A 582 -19.79 15.14 -9.98
CA ALA A 582 -18.52 14.43 -9.84
C ALA A 582 -17.40 15.16 -10.60
N VAL A 583 -16.45 15.75 -9.89
CA VAL A 583 -15.30 16.47 -10.46
C VAL A 583 -14.09 15.57 -10.70
N TYR A 584 -14.05 14.41 -10.03
CA TYR A 584 -13.03 13.40 -10.23
C TYR A 584 -13.60 12.00 -9.95
N THR A 585 -13.10 10.99 -10.64
CA THR A 585 -13.43 9.59 -10.43
C THR A 585 -12.16 8.76 -10.38
N SER A 586 -12.07 7.88 -9.40
CA SER A 586 -11.11 6.79 -9.37
C SER A 586 -11.82 5.46 -9.18
N GLN A 587 -11.17 4.36 -9.55
CA GLN A 587 -11.73 3.02 -9.43
C GLN A 587 -10.62 1.99 -9.24
N THR A 588 -10.93 0.91 -8.53
CA THR A 588 -10.03 -0.24 -8.47
C THR A 588 -9.85 -0.85 -9.86
N LYS A 589 -8.61 -1.16 -10.23
CA LYS A 589 -8.31 -1.82 -11.51
C LYS A 589 -8.92 -3.22 -11.61
N ASN A 590 -8.96 -3.92 -10.47
CA ASN A 590 -9.47 -5.28 -10.36
C ASN A 590 -10.76 -5.31 -9.51
N LYS A 591 -11.54 -6.37 -9.69
CA LYS A 591 -12.69 -6.69 -8.85
C LYS A 591 -12.21 -6.96 -7.42
N VAL A 592 -12.98 -6.48 -6.45
CA VAL A 592 -12.81 -6.72 -5.02
C VAL A 592 -13.91 -7.68 -4.57
N ASP A 593 -13.52 -8.69 -3.80
CA ASP A 593 -14.45 -9.64 -3.20
C ASP A 593 -14.71 -9.30 -1.72
N PHE A 594 -15.96 -9.42 -1.32
CA PHE A 594 -16.45 -9.05 0.00
C PHE A 594 -17.05 -10.26 0.71
N ASP A 595 -16.39 -10.69 1.79
CA ASP A 595 -16.93 -11.70 2.69
C ASP A 595 -18.23 -11.19 3.34
N MET A 596 -19.20 -12.08 3.52
CA MET A 596 -20.45 -11.74 4.24
C MET A 596 -20.13 -11.21 5.63
N TYR A 597 -20.84 -10.14 6.02
CA TYR A 597 -20.69 -9.49 7.33
C TYR A 597 -19.22 -9.28 7.73
N ALA A 598 -18.37 -8.87 6.79
CA ALA A 598 -16.96 -8.62 7.02
C ALA A 598 -16.56 -7.23 6.55
N THR A 599 -15.44 -6.74 7.08
CA THR A 599 -14.82 -5.52 6.60
C THR A 599 -13.69 -5.87 5.64
N THR A 600 -13.74 -5.29 4.45
CA THR A 600 -12.68 -5.40 3.44
C THR A 600 -11.97 -4.05 3.35
N ARG A 601 -10.63 -4.05 3.48
CA ARG A 601 -9.79 -2.89 3.21
C ARG A 601 -9.52 -2.80 1.72
N VAL A 602 -9.84 -1.66 1.11
CA VAL A 602 -9.70 -1.41 -0.31
C VAL A 602 -8.82 -0.19 -0.52
N ARG A 603 -7.70 -0.37 -1.23
CA ARG A 603 -6.83 0.72 -1.65
C ARG A 603 -6.95 0.98 -3.14
N LEU A 604 -6.98 2.25 -3.52
CA LEU A 604 -7.00 2.68 -4.92
C LEU A 604 -6.18 3.96 -5.13
N PRO A 605 -5.60 4.17 -6.33
CA PRO A 605 -4.96 5.44 -6.66
C PRO A 605 -5.97 6.57 -6.54
N PHE A 606 -5.54 7.74 -6.04
CA PHE A 606 -6.42 8.88 -5.82
C PHE A 606 -5.71 10.18 -6.16
N THR A 607 -5.29 10.30 -7.42
CA THR A 607 -4.55 11.46 -7.94
C THR A 607 -5.53 12.40 -8.62
N VAL A 608 -5.92 13.46 -7.91
CA VAL A 608 -6.84 14.48 -8.42
C VAL A 608 -6.18 15.26 -9.56
N PRO A 609 -6.88 15.54 -10.68
CA PRO A 609 -6.31 16.23 -11.82
C PRO A 609 -5.80 17.63 -11.48
N TYR A 610 -4.76 18.05 -12.20
CA TYR A 610 -4.32 19.45 -12.14
C TYR A 610 -5.46 20.38 -12.60
N GLY A 611 -5.68 21.48 -11.88
CA GLY A 611 -6.77 22.43 -12.14
C GLY A 611 -8.07 22.15 -11.38
N THR A 612 -8.17 21.06 -10.61
CA THR A 612 -9.25 20.93 -9.63
C THR A 612 -9.14 22.04 -8.59
N ALA A 613 -10.24 22.78 -8.38
CA ALA A 613 -10.27 23.91 -7.46
C ALA A 613 -9.94 23.47 -6.03
N ALA A 614 -9.24 24.32 -5.29
CA ALA A 614 -9.06 24.13 -3.86
C ALA A 614 -10.42 24.26 -3.16
N GLY A 615 -10.70 23.39 -2.20
CA GLY A 615 -11.99 23.37 -1.54
C GLY A 615 -12.30 22.05 -0.86
N GLU A 616 -13.49 22.01 -0.26
CA GLU A 616 -14.02 20.81 0.41
C GLU A 616 -14.96 20.07 -0.54
N TYR A 617 -14.77 18.76 -0.64
CA TYR A 617 -15.51 17.88 -1.54
C TYR A 617 -16.02 16.67 -0.78
N ARG A 618 -17.12 16.09 -1.24
CA ARG A 618 -17.70 14.86 -0.69
C ARG A 618 -17.14 13.65 -1.40
N LEU A 619 -16.82 12.58 -0.68
CA LEU A 619 -16.57 11.27 -1.32
C LEU A 619 -17.89 10.53 -1.55
N ARG A 620 -18.05 9.95 -2.73
CA ARG A 620 -19.13 9.00 -3.05
C ARG A 620 -18.51 7.69 -3.49
N VAL A 621 -18.83 6.62 -2.76
CA VAL A 621 -18.29 5.28 -3.01
C VAL A 621 -19.38 4.35 -3.51
N THR A 622 -19.10 3.62 -4.59
CA THR A 622 -20.03 2.71 -5.26
C THR A 622 -19.31 1.42 -5.65
N ILE A 623 -19.89 0.27 -5.34
CA ILE A 623 -19.43 -1.03 -5.84
C ILE A 623 -20.19 -1.33 -7.12
N VAL A 624 -19.45 -1.67 -8.19
CA VAL A 624 -20.00 -2.02 -9.50
C VAL A 624 -19.67 -3.49 -9.79
N ASN A 625 -20.68 -4.34 -9.85
CA ASN A 625 -20.52 -5.77 -10.11
C ASN A 625 -20.22 -6.05 -11.60
N ALA A 626 -19.97 -7.31 -11.95
CA ALA A 626 -19.63 -7.72 -13.31
C ALA A 626 -20.76 -7.47 -14.34
N ASP A 627 -22.02 -7.45 -13.90
CA ASP A 627 -23.20 -7.20 -14.74
C ASP A 627 -23.47 -5.69 -14.92
N GLY A 628 -22.67 -4.83 -14.29
CA GLY A 628 -22.87 -3.38 -14.29
C GLY A 628 -23.88 -2.88 -13.24
N ASN A 629 -24.42 -3.77 -12.40
CA ASN A 629 -25.26 -3.37 -11.27
C ASN A 629 -24.42 -2.64 -10.23
N THR A 630 -24.99 -1.59 -9.65
CA THR A 630 -24.31 -0.74 -8.68
C THR A 630 -24.94 -0.86 -7.30
N CYS A 631 -24.10 -0.98 -6.26
CA CYS A 631 -24.51 -0.81 -4.88
C CYS A 631 -23.72 0.34 -4.25
N ARG A 632 -24.43 1.30 -3.66
CA ARG A 632 -23.80 2.44 -2.99
C ARG A 632 -23.26 2.01 -1.63
N VAL A 633 -22.05 2.42 -1.31
CA VAL A 633 -21.50 2.27 0.03
C VAL A 633 -21.97 3.47 0.85
N ASN A 634 -22.71 3.17 1.92
CA ASN A 634 -23.23 4.19 2.83
C ASN A 634 -22.09 4.81 3.64
N ASP A 635 -22.23 6.10 3.93
CA ASP A 635 -21.37 6.77 4.90
C ASP A 635 -21.60 6.18 6.30
N ARG A 636 -20.68 6.42 7.23
CA ARG A 636 -20.88 6.00 8.63
C ARG A 636 -22.11 6.72 9.20
N PRO A 637 -23.07 6.01 9.81
CA PRO A 637 -24.19 6.65 10.49
C PRO A 637 -23.67 7.68 11.52
N LEU A 638 -24.41 8.77 11.71
CA LEU A 638 -24.09 9.93 12.58
C LEU A 638 -22.92 10.84 12.17
N ASN A 639 -21.97 10.39 11.36
CA ASN A 639 -20.81 11.20 10.97
C ASN A 639 -21.05 12.11 9.75
N GLY A 640 -22.25 12.06 9.17
CA GLY A 640 -22.56 12.74 7.92
C GLY A 640 -21.73 12.20 6.74
N PRO A 641 -21.81 12.81 5.56
CA PRO A 641 -21.04 12.34 4.43
C PRO A 641 -19.56 12.66 4.59
N TYR A 642 -18.69 11.72 4.24
CA TYR A 642 -17.25 11.96 4.35
C TYR A 642 -16.79 13.04 3.38
N LYS A 643 -15.96 13.96 3.89
CA LYS A 643 -15.43 15.09 3.14
C LYS A 643 -13.91 15.06 3.07
N VAL A 644 -13.37 15.56 1.97
CA VAL A 644 -11.95 15.69 1.71
C VAL A 644 -11.63 17.11 1.27
N THR A 645 -10.50 17.63 1.73
CA THR A 645 -10.01 18.95 1.32
C THR A 645 -8.97 18.79 0.23
N VAL A 646 -9.22 19.42 -0.92
CA VAL A 646 -8.22 19.64 -1.97
C VAL A 646 -7.49 20.94 -1.65
N GLU A 647 -6.17 20.88 -1.47
CA GLU A 647 -5.31 22.04 -1.19
C GLU A 647 -4.87 22.73 -2.49
N ASP A 648 -4.56 24.02 -2.41
CA ASP A 648 -4.06 24.78 -3.56
C ASP A 648 -2.67 24.27 -4.00
N GLY A 649 -2.57 23.86 -5.26
CA GLY A 649 -1.34 23.32 -5.84
C GLY A 649 -0.59 24.40 -6.63
N LYS A 650 0.67 24.69 -6.27
CA LYS A 650 1.53 25.54 -7.12
C LYS A 650 1.72 24.90 -8.50
N LYS A 651 1.42 25.64 -9.57
CA LYS A 651 1.73 25.25 -10.96
C LYS A 651 3.21 24.87 -11.07
N ARG A 652 3.50 23.61 -11.41
CA ARG A 652 4.88 23.14 -11.66
C ARG A 652 5.32 23.62 -13.05
N ASP A 653 6.58 24.01 -13.19
CA ASP A 653 7.18 24.36 -14.48
C ASP A 653 7.03 23.19 -15.47
N VAL A 654 6.66 23.49 -16.73
CA VAL A 654 6.44 22.47 -17.77
C VAL A 654 7.68 21.60 -17.98
N PHE A 655 8.85 22.24 -18.02
CA PHE A 655 10.13 21.57 -18.08
C PHE A 655 10.79 21.57 -16.69
N ALA A 656 11.45 20.49 -16.30
CA ALA A 656 12.26 20.45 -15.09
C ALA A 656 13.60 21.17 -15.27
N THR A 657 14.14 21.15 -16.49
CA THR A 657 15.42 21.77 -16.83
C THR A 657 15.46 22.04 -18.32
N VAL A 658 15.97 23.21 -18.70
CA VAL A 658 16.33 23.52 -20.10
C VAL A 658 17.82 23.83 -20.15
N ARG A 659 18.53 23.19 -21.07
CA ARG A 659 19.95 23.46 -21.35
C ARG A 659 20.10 23.90 -22.78
N ALA A 660 20.68 25.06 -23.01
CA ALA A 660 21.02 25.53 -24.36
C ALA A 660 22.52 25.55 -24.60
N PHE A 661 22.89 25.45 -25.87
CA PHE A 661 24.26 25.58 -26.37
C PHE A 661 24.24 26.25 -27.75
N VAL A 662 25.37 26.84 -28.13
CA VAL A 662 25.52 27.57 -29.39
C VAL A 662 26.49 26.81 -30.28
N GLN A 663 26.19 26.74 -31.56
CA GLN A 663 27.04 26.09 -32.56
C GLN A 663 27.46 27.07 -33.65
N ASP A 664 28.71 26.97 -34.09
CA ASP A 664 29.23 27.71 -35.24
C ASP A 664 28.90 27.04 -36.58
N ASN A 665 29.41 27.58 -37.69
CA ASN A 665 29.19 27.09 -39.06
C ASN A 665 29.67 25.64 -39.30
N ASN A 666 30.59 25.13 -38.47
CA ASN A 666 31.06 23.75 -38.55
C ASN A 666 30.27 22.80 -37.63
N GLU A 667 29.19 23.31 -37.02
CA GLU A 667 28.39 22.65 -36.00
C GLU A 667 29.13 22.35 -34.68
N GLU A 668 30.30 22.96 -34.47
CA GLU A 668 31.05 22.82 -33.23
C GLU A 668 30.44 23.70 -32.14
N SER A 669 30.41 23.19 -30.90
CA SER A 669 29.87 23.96 -29.77
C SER A 669 30.82 25.09 -29.40
N ILE A 670 30.32 26.32 -29.42
CA ILE A 670 31.05 27.54 -29.08
C ILE A 670 30.46 28.23 -27.84
N GLN A 671 31.20 29.20 -27.29
CA GLN A 671 30.70 30.08 -26.25
C GLN A 671 29.64 31.05 -26.83
N GLY A 672 28.50 31.20 -26.15
CA GLY A 672 27.40 32.02 -26.66
C GLY A 672 27.61 33.53 -26.51
N GLU A 673 28.43 33.97 -25.56
CA GLU A 673 28.76 35.38 -25.38
C GLU A 673 30.12 35.70 -26.01
N GLY A 674 30.19 36.84 -26.71
CA GLY A 674 31.41 37.29 -27.34
C GLY A 674 31.69 36.66 -28.71
N ILE A 675 30.67 36.24 -29.45
CA ILE A 675 30.81 35.57 -30.74
C ILE A 675 31.42 36.55 -31.75
N ASP A 676 32.65 36.27 -32.17
CA ASP A 676 33.37 37.05 -33.18
C ASP A 676 32.76 36.79 -34.56
N VAL A 677 31.96 37.75 -35.04
CA VAL A 677 31.20 37.62 -36.29
C VAL A 677 32.10 37.48 -37.54
N LYS A 678 33.39 37.84 -37.43
CA LYS A 678 34.37 37.64 -38.51
C LYS A 678 34.78 36.17 -38.64
N LYS A 679 34.88 35.46 -37.53
CA LYS A 679 35.22 34.02 -37.50
C LYS A 679 33.98 33.17 -37.70
N THR A 680 32.86 33.61 -37.16
CA THR A 680 31.60 32.88 -37.14
C THR A 680 30.51 33.80 -37.68
N SER A 681 30.37 33.84 -39.01
CA SER A 681 29.43 34.71 -39.72
C SER A 681 27.97 34.40 -39.43
N THR A 682 27.68 33.13 -39.11
CA THR A 682 26.37 32.64 -38.68
C THR A 682 26.54 31.66 -37.53
N PHE A 683 25.52 31.50 -36.69
CA PHE A 683 25.52 30.51 -35.62
C PHE A 683 24.09 30.01 -35.39
N ARG A 684 23.92 28.93 -34.62
CA ARG A 684 22.59 28.46 -34.20
C ARG A 684 22.54 28.16 -32.72
N VAL A 685 21.37 28.29 -32.11
CA VAL A 685 21.10 27.99 -30.70
C VAL A 685 20.29 26.71 -30.64
N SER A 686 20.76 25.74 -29.86
CA SER A 686 20.06 24.48 -29.60
C SER A 686 19.71 24.36 -28.13
N CYS A 687 18.49 23.95 -27.81
CA CYS A 687 18.00 23.68 -26.47
C CYS A 687 17.62 22.21 -26.31
N MET A 688 18.04 21.59 -25.21
CA MET A 688 17.52 20.33 -24.69
C MET A 688 16.58 20.64 -23.53
N ALA A 689 15.29 20.41 -23.73
CA ALA A 689 14.25 20.65 -22.73
C ALA A 689 13.78 19.33 -22.13
N PHE A 690 13.96 19.16 -20.81
CA PHE A 690 13.62 17.94 -20.07
C PHE A 690 12.29 18.14 -19.35
N LEU A 691 11.33 17.26 -19.58
CA LEU A 691 9.96 17.42 -19.07
C LEU A 691 9.92 17.31 -17.53
N GLY A 692 9.05 18.11 -16.90
CA GLY A 692 8.72 17.99 -15.49
C GLY A 692 8.20 16.58 -15.14
N LYS A 693 8.47 16.10 -13.92
CA LYS A 693 7.95 14.80 -13.47
C LYS A 693 6.41 14.88 -13.43
N ASN A 694 5.75 13.94 -14.11
CA ASN A 694 4.29 13.83 -14.23
C ASN A 694 3.62 15.05 -14.90
N VAL A 695 4.36 15.78 -15.75
CA VAL A 695 3.82 16.84 -16.60
C VAL A 695 3.63 16.30 -18.02
N HIS A 696 2.63 16.79 -18.73
CA HIS A 696 2.44 16.53 -20.16
C HIS A 696 2.48 17.85 -20.92
N TYR A 697 3.15 17.86 -22.07
CA TYR A 697 3.15 19.03 -22.95
C TYR A 697 2.88 18.59 -24.39
N LYS A 698 1.83 19.16 -24.98
CA LYS A 698 1.50 19.00 -26.39
C LYS A 698 1.23 20.38 -26.96
N GLY A 699 2.07 20.81 -27.88
CA GLY A 699 2.00 22.15 -28.41
C GLY A 699 3.19 22.52 -29.26
N SER A 700 3.20 23.76 -29.68
CA SER A 700 4.29 24.32 -30.48
C SER A 700 5.40 24.85 -29.58
N LEU A 701 6.65 24.75 -30.02
CA LEU A 701 7.82 25.29 -29.33
C LEU A 701 8.65 26.14 -30.29
N MET A 702 9.10 27.30 -29.80
CA MET A 702 9.85 28.31 -30.55
C MET A 702 10.99 28.86 -29.71
N LEU A 703 12.12 29.16 -30.36
CA LEU A 703 13.24 29.87 -29.74
C LEU A 703 13.22 31.34 -30.11
N TYR A 704 13.49 32.17 -29.11
CA TYR A 704 13.63 33.62 -29.24
C TYR A 704 14.94 34.09 -28.60
N LEU A 705 15.48 35.18 -29.14
CA LEU A 705 16.48 36.01 -28.49
C LEU A 705 15.79 37.26 -27.95
N ILE A 706 15.81 37.45 -26.63
CA ILE A 706 15.19 38.60 -25.96
C ILE A 706 16.27 39.60 -25.60
N ASP A 707 16.19 40.81 -26.15
CA ASP A 707 17.10 41.89 -25.79
C ASP A 707 16.97 42.21 -24.30
N THR A 708 18.08 42.07 -23.57
CA THR A 708 18.10 42.25 -22.11
C THR A 708 17.89 43.70 -21.66
N GLN A 709 17.92 44.68 -22.57
CA GLN A 709 17.69 46.08 -22.24
C GLN A 709 16.33 46.62 -22.71
N THR A 710 15.82 46.14 -23.85
CA THR A 710 14.55 46.63 -24.42
C THR A 710 13.40 45.63 -24.31
N GLU A 711 13.69 44.39 -23.90
CA GLU A 711 12.76 43.25 -23.85
C GLU A 711 12.17 42.86 -25.21
N VAL A 712 12.67 43.43 -26.31
CA VAL A 712 12.27 43.06 -27.67
C VAL A 712 12.64 41.61 -27.95
N SER A 713 11.66 40.83 -28.40
CA SER A 713 11.80 39.42 -28.73
C SER A 713 12.07 39.22 -30.21
N ILE A 714 13.20 38.59 -30.55
CA ILE A 714 13.64 38.30 -31.90
C ILE A 714 13.42 36.80 -32.17
N PRO A 715 12.49 36.41 -33.06
CA PRO A 715 12.28 35.00 -33.40
C PRO A 715 13.46 34.47 -34.21
N VAL A 716 14.05 33.36 -33.76
CA VAL A 716 15.18 32.71 -34.45
C VAL A 716 14.79 31.38 -35.12
N MET A 717 13.49 31.14 -35.24
CA MET A 717 12.91 29.99 -35.94
C MET A 717 11.86 30.50 -36.94
N LYS A 718 11.88 29.97 -38.16
CA LYS A 718 10.88 30.26 -39.19
C LYS A 718 9.59 29.49 -38.98
N ARG A 719 9.66 28.31 -38.35
CA ARG A 719 8.52 27.42 -38.10
C ARG A 719 8.59 26.84 -36.68
N PRO A 720 7.47 26.82 -35.94
CA PRO A 720 7.40 26.16 -34.64
C PRO A 720 7.65 24.66 -34.74
N LEU A 721 8.36 24.10 -33.75
CA LEU A 721 8.45 22.66 -33.56
C LEU A 721 7.20 22.16 -32.86
N GLN A 722 6.43 21.30 -33.51
CA GLN A 722 5.30 20.62 -32.88
C GLN A 722 5.79 19.43 -32.08
N VAL A 723 5.43 19.36 -30.80
CA VAL A 723 5.80 18.25 -29.92
C VAL A 723 4.59 17.67 -29.21
N ASP A 724 4.64 16.36 -28.95
CA ASP A 724 3.70 15.64 -28.10
C ASP A 724 4.49 14.80 -27.10
N LEU A 725 4.70 15.35 -25.91
CA LEU A 725 5.49 14.73 -24.83
C LEU A 725 4.58 13.97 -23.86
N SER A 726 3.64 13.19 -24.39
CA SER A 726 2.68 12.39 -23.60
C SER A 726 3.15 10.97 -23.28
N SER A 727 4.08 10.41 -24.06
CA SER A 727 4.39 8.96 -23.98
C SER A 727 5.74 8.50 -24.54
N ALA A 728 6.52 9.39 -25.16
CA ALA A 728 7.86 9.07 -25.70
C ALA A 728 8.85 10.22 -25.48
N GLY A 729 9.97 9.94 -24.82
CA GLY A 729 11.08 10.88 -24.61
C GLY A 729 10.81 11.88 -23.47
N LEU A 730 11.52 11.72 -22.34
CA LEU A 730 11.54 12.70 -21.23
C LEU A 730 12.24 14.01 -21.60
N MET A 731 12.52 14.22 -22.88
CA MET A 731 13.36 15.28 -23.42
C MET A 731 13.00 15.53 -24.89
N THR A 732 13.04 16.80 -25.29
CA THR A 732 13.01 17.21 -26.69
C THR A 732 14.19 18.14 -26.98
N GLN A 733 14.71 18.06 -28.20
CA GLN A 733 15.75 18.97 -28.68
C GLN A 733 15.12 19.93 -29.70
N ILE A 734 15.33 21.22 -29.50
CA ILE A 734 14.90 22.29 -30.40
C ILE A 734 16.11 23.08 -30.83
N THR A 735 16.26 23.29 -32.14
CA THR A 735 17.38 24.02 -32.72
C THR A 735 16.83 25.17 -33.56
N SER A 736 17.42 26.35 -33.40
CA SER A 736 17.09 27.54 -34.19
C SER A 736 17.47 27.34 -35.67
N ASP A 737 16.93 28.17 -36.55
CA ASP A 737 17.56 28.37 -37.86
C ASP A 737 18.97 28.97 -37.66
N TRP A 738 19.79 28.97 -38.72
CA TRP A 738 21.04 29.73 -38.72
C TRP A 738 20.73 31.22 -38.56
N ILE A 739 21.31 31.81 -37.51
CA ILE A 739 21.21 33.22 -37.14
C ILE A 739 22.37 33.95 -37.80
N ASP A 740 22.04 34.94 -38.62
CA ASP A 740 22.94 35.93 -39.18
C ASP A 740 22.77 37.23 -38.38
N PRO A 741 23.76 37.63 -37.57
CA PRO A 741 23.67 38.83 -36.74
C PRO A 741 23.21 40.09 -37.50
N LYS A 742 23.50 40.21 -38.79
CA LYS A 742 23.06 41.35 -39.62
C LYS A 742 21.58 41.24 -39.97
N LYS A 743 21.14 40.07 -40.40
CA LYS A 743 19.77 39.83 -40.85
C LYS A 743 18.78 39.89 -39.69
N GLU A 744 19.15 39.29 -38.55
CA GLU A 744 18.37 39.33 -37.32
C GLU A 744 18.60 40.62 -36.50
N ARG A 745 19.41 41.56 -37.03
CA ARG A 745 19.68 42.90 -36.47
C ARG A 745 20.16 42.87 -35.02
N LEU A 746 21.07 41.94 -34.71
CA LEU A 746 21.74 41.91 -33.41
C LEU A 746 22.68 43.11 -33.29
N ILE A 747 22.77 43.70 -32.11
CA ILE A 747 23.62 44.86 -31.82
C ILE A 747 24.97 44.37 -31.28
N ASN A 748 26.05 44.89 -31.83
CA ASN A 748 27.41 44.58 -31.39
C ASN A 748 27.61 44.99 -29.92
N ASN A 749 28.19 44.11 -29.11
CA ASN A 749 28.32 44.19 -27.65
C ASN A 749 27.01 44.19 -26.84
N ARG A 750 25.87 43.81 -27.44
CA ARG A 750 24.58 43.67 -26.74
C ARG A 750 24.35 42.23 -26.28
N ARG A 751 23.73 42.06 -25.10
CA ARG A 751 23.34 40.75 -24.56
C ARG A 751 21.87 40.46 -24.86
N TYR A 752 21.62 39.25 -25.36
CA TYR A 752 20.30 38.70 -25.63
C TYR A 752 20.10 37.42 -24.81
N ARG A 753 18.98 37.29 -24.11
CA ARG A 753 18.62 36.07 -23.38
C ARG A 753 17.94 35.09 -24.33
N VAL A 754 18.34 33.82 -24.29
CA VAL A 754 17.60 32.74 -24.96
C VAL A 754 16.31 32.47 -24.21
N ALA A 755 15.18 32.41 -24.92
CA ALA A 755 13.87 32.04 -24.40
C ALA A 755 13.29 30.86 -25.20
N LEU A 756 12.61 29.95 -24.49
CA LEU A 756 11.88 28.82 -25.08
C LEU A 756 10.40 29.11 -24.93
N ILE A 757 9.78 29.62 -25.98
CA ILE A 757 8.38 30.01 -25.96
C ILE A 757 7.51 28.84 -26.41
N GLY A 758 6.52 28.49 -25.59
CA GLY A 758 5.46 27.56 -25.94
C GLY A 758 4.08 28.15 -25.67
N GLU A 759 3.05 27.37 -25.96
CA GLU A 759 1.66 27.79 -25.77
C GLU A 759 1.06 27.10 -24.54
N GLU A 760 0.58 27.90 -23.58
CA GLU A 760 -0.23 27.44 -22.45
C GLU A 760 -1.52 28.26 -22.40
N ASP A 761 -2.67 27.61 -22.33
CA ASP A 761 -4.00 28.24 -22.24
C ASP A 761 -4.25 29.34 -23.30
N GLY A 762 -3.75 29.11 -24.53
CA GLY A 762 -3.86 30.04 -25.65
C GLY A 762 -2.94 31.27 -25.57
N ARG A 763 -1.95 31.27 -24.67
CA ARG A 763 -0.95 32.35 -24.51
C ARG A 763 0.46 31.84 -24.72
N ASN A 764 1.31 32.69 -25.27
CA ASN A 764 2.75 32.44 -25.39
C ASN A 764 3.43 32.64 -24.03
N VAL A 765 4.08 31.60 -23.52
CA VAL A 765 4.76 31.59 -22.22
C VAL A 765 6.22 31.15 -22.41
N ASP A 766 7.14 31.78 -21.68
CA ASP A 766 8.52 31.31 -21.60
C ASP A 766 8.59 30.09 -20.67
N LEU A 767 8.88 28.94 -21.27
CA LEU A 767 8.91 27.64 -20.62
C LEU A 767 10.29 27.30 -20.05
N ILE A 768 11.27 28.22 -20.09
CA ILE A 768 12.54 28.04 -19.37
C ILE A 768 12.28 28.20 -17.86
N PRO A 769 12.49 27.15 -17.04
CA PRO A 769 12.25 27.21 -15.60
C PRO A 769 13.14 28.26 -14.94
N ALA A 770 12.63 28.98 -13.93
CA ALA A 770 13.43 29.96 -13.18
C ALA A 770 14.66 29.34 -12.47
N SER A 771 14.62 28.03 -12.23
CA SER A 771 15.74 27.25 -11.68
C SER A 771 16.85 26.96 -12.69
N SER A 772 16.58 27.12 -13.99
CA SER A 772 17.58 26.93 -15.06
C SER A 772 18.51 28.14 -15.12
N ARG A 773 19.80 27.90 -15.33
CA ARG A 773 20.75 29.00 -15.54
C ARG A 773 20.38 29.73 -16.84
N PRO A 774 20.16 31.06 -16.82
CA PRO A 774 19.86 31.81 -18.03
C PRO A 774 21.05 31.76 -18.99
N ILE A 775 20.75 31.66 -20.29
CA ILE A 775 21.74 31.57 -21.34
C ILE A 775 21.67 32.83 -22.16
N PHE A 776 22.83 33.45 -22.36
CA PHE A 776 22.95 34.71 -23.06
C PHE A 776 23.77 34.54 -24.34
N ILE A 777 23.38 35.32 -25.35
CA ILE A 777 24.07 35.46 -26.62
C ILE A 777 24.56 36.90 -26.72
N SER A 778 25.80 37.09 -27.14
CA SER A 778 26.31 38.40 -27.54
C SER A 778 27.31 38.25 -28.68
N VAL A 779 27.30 39.22 -29.58
CA VAL A 779 28.20 39.25 -30.75
C VAL A 779 29.20 40.39 -30.60
N VAL A 780 30.42 40.16 -31.09
CA VAL A 780 31.48 41.16 -31.13
C VAL A 780 31.93 41.34 -32.57
N ASN A 781 31.96 42.60 -33.00
CA ASN A 781 32.54 43.04 -34.25
C ASN A 781 33.68 44.03 -33.94
N ASN A 782 34.93 43.58 -34.07
CA ASN A 782 36.15 44.33 -33.79
C ASN A 782 36.50 45.32 -34.92
N ASP A 783 35.71 46.39 -35.04
CA ASP A 783 35.98 47.58 -35.88
C ASP A 783 36.22 47.33 -37.38
N VAL A 784 35.28 46.64 -38.02
CA VAL A 784 35.10 46.69 -39.48
C VAL A 784 33.66 47.09 -39.78
N THR A 785 33.46 48.09 -40.65
CA THR A 785 32.12 48.51 -41.11
C THR A 785 31.45 47.37 -41.88
N ASP A 786 30.66 46.57 -41.16
CA ASP A 786 30.01 45.37 -41.69
C ASP A 786 28.47 45.47 -41.70
N GLY A 787 27.93 46.61 -41.27
CA GLY A 787 26.49 46.89 -41.22
C GLY A 787 25.79 46.47 -39.92
N ILE A 788 26.54 45.99 -38.91
CA ILE A 788 26.00 45.72 -37.57
C ILE A 788 26.07 46.99 -36.71
N GLU A 789 24.94 47.42 -36.15
CA GLU A 789 24.89 48.55 -35.24
C GLU A 789 25.78 48.29 -34.01
N THR A 790 26.64 49.24 -33.67
CA THR A 790 27.54 49.13 -32.51
C THR A 790 27.00 49.91 -31.33
N ALA A 791 26.94 49.25 -30.18
CA ALA A 791 26.63 49.93 -28.93
C ALA A 791 27.72 50.99 -28.65
N HIS A 792 27.40 52.27 -28.84
CA HIS A 792 28.27 53.37 -28.44
C HIS A 792 28.40 53.43 -26.91
N ALA A 793 29.55 53.92 -26.41
CA ALA A 793 29.95 53.90 -25.01
C ALA A 793 28.81 54.27 -24.03
N GLN A 794 28.58 53.38 -23.07
CA GLN A 794 27.41 53.29 -22.21
C GLN A 794 27.19 54.46 -21.24
N ASP A 795 25.93 54.83 -21.07
CA ASP A 795 25.39 55.27 -19.78
C ASP A 795 25.61 54.14 -18.76
N VAL A 796 26.57 54.29 -17.85
CA VAL A 796 26.83 53.32 -16.78
C VAL A 796 26.00 53.72 -15.57
N LEU A 797 25.16 52.82 -15.07
CA LEU A 797 24.58 52.89 -13.72
C LEU A 797 24.81 51.53 -13.05
N ARG A 798 25.87 51.43 -12.24
CA ARG A 798 26.30 50.15 -11.64
C ARG A 798 26.40 50.25 -10.13
N PHE A 799 25.74 49.36 -9.41
CA PHE A 799 25.87 49.21 -7.97
C PHE A 799 26.52 47.87 -7.64
N THR A 800 27.78 47.90 -7.19
CA THR A 800 28.54 46.69 -6.84
C THR A 800 29.45 46.95 -5.66
N GLY A 801 29.49 46.03 -4.69
CA GLY A 801 30.41 46.12 -3.54
C GLY A 801 30.14 47.30 -2.61
N GLY A 802 28.90 47.81 -2.54
CA GLY A 802 28.56 49.00 -1.74
C GLY A 802 29.02 50.31 -2.37
N ARG A 803 29.26 50.33 -3.69
CA ARG A 803 29.60 51.53 -4.45
C ARG A 803 28.71 51.64 -5.69
N LEU A 804 27.99 52.76 -5.79
CA LEU A 804 27.22 53.15 -6.96
C LEU A 804 28.13 53.98 -7.85
N SER A 805 28.28 53.59 -9.11
CA SER A 805 29.03 54.34 -10.14
C SER A 805 28.07 54.71 -11.26
N VAL A 806 27.96 56.01 -11.53
CA VAL A 806 27.11 56.55 -12.60
C VAL A 806 27.98 57.35 -13.55
N GLN A 807 27.95 57.03 -14.84
CA GLN A 807 28.66 57.77 -15.88
C GLN A 807 27.71 57.98 -17.05
N ARG A 808 27.48 59.24 -17.41
CA ARG A 808 26.51 59.61 -18.44
C ARG A 808 26.90 60.96 -19.06
N GLN A 809 26.76 61.08 -20.37
CA GLN A 809 27.01 62.36 -21.04
C GLN A 809 26.00 63.42 -20.55
N GLY A 810 26.49 64.59 -20.16
CA GLY A 810 25.67 65.68 -19.61
C GLY A 810 25.13 65.45 -18.20
N LEU A 811 25.68 64.48 -17.42
CA LEU A 811 25.31 64.26 -16.03
C LEU A 811 25.56 65.52 -15.18
N LYS A 812 24.55 65.94 -14.40
CA LYS A 812 24.65 67.04 -13.44
C LYS A 812 24.76 66.54 -12.02
N SER A 813 23.86 65.66 -11.62
CA SER A 813 23.81 65.17 -10.24
C SER A 813 23.11 63.82 -10.11
N VAL A 814 23.43 63.12 -9.03
CA VAL A 814 22.75 61.88 -8.61
C VAL A 814 22.32 62.01 -7.16
N GLU A 815 21.08 61.64 -6.88
CA GLU A 815 20.51 61.54 -5.54
C GLU A 815 20.05 60.11 -5.30
N VAL A 816 20.24 59.60 -4.09
CA VAL A 816 19.88 58.24 -3.71
C VAL A 816 18.94 58.30 -2.53
N TYR A 817 17.82 57.59 -2.62
CA TYR A 817 16.77 57.53 -1.61
C TYR A 817 16.61 56.10 -1.12
N GLY A 818 16.43 55.93 0.19
CA GLY A 818 15.94 54.67 0.74
C GLY A 818 14.50 54.40 0.29
N MET A 819 14.04 53.16 0.40
CA MET A 819 12.66 52.78 0.03
C MET A 819 11.58 53.48 0.88
N ASN A 820 11.97 54.11 1.99
CA ASN A 820 11.13 54.97 2.81
C ASN A 820 11.04 56.42 2.29
N GLY A 821 11.65 56.74 1.15
CA GLY A 821 11.65 58.07 0.53
C GLY A 821 12.65 59.06 1.13
N VAL A 822 13.46 58.66 2.12
CA VAL A 822 14.48 59.53 2.73
C VAL A 822 15.76 59.51 1.90
N ARG A 823 16.33 60.68 1.61
CA ARG A 823 17.61 60.78 0.88
C ARG A 823 18.76 60.24 1.73
N VAL A 824 19.47 59.24 1.21
CA VAL A 824 20.58 58.55 1.88
C VAL A 824 21.96 58.94 1.34
N ALA A 825 22.06 59.39 0.08
CA ALA A 825 23.30 59.93 -0.49
C ALA A 825 23.02 60.84 -1.71
N GLY A 826 24.04 61.55 -2.17
CA GLY A 826 24.03 62.19 -3.49
C GLY A 826 25.22 63.10 -3.71
N GLY A 827 25.40 63.53 -4.96
CA GLY A 827 26.46 64.47 -5.33
C GLY A 827 26.34 64.94 -6.79
N THR A 828 27.26 65.79 -7.20
CA THR A 828 27.36 66.31 -8.57
C THR A 828 28.41 65.57 -9.38
N ALA A 829 28.23 65.49 -10.69
CA ALA A 829 29.19 64.85 -11.58
C ALA A 829 30.52 65.60 -11.62
N ASP A 830 31.61 64.87 -11.86
CA ASP A 830 32.91 65.44 -12.18
C ASP A 830 32.98 65.94 -13.64
N ALA A 831 34.11 66.55 -14.01
CA ALA A 831 34.35 67.09 -15.36
C ALA A 831 34.28 66.03 -16.48
N SER A 832 34.30 64.73 -16.14
CA SER A 832 34.16 63.62 -17.09
C SER A 832 32.71 63.09 -17.19
N GLY A 833 31.76 63.72 -16.51
CA GLY A 833 30.36 63.29 -16.47
C GLY A 833 30.13 62.04 -15.63
N SER A 834 31.00 61.80 -14.63
CA SER A 834 30.97 60.62 -13.77
C SER A 834 30.74 60.98 -12.30
N ILE A 835 30.14 60.06 -11.54
CA ILE A 835 30.00 60.16 -10.08
C ILE A 835 30.05 58.78 -9.45
N SER A 836 30.71 58.69 -8.29
CA SER A 836 30.75 57.47 -7.47
C SER A 836 30.33 57.75 -6.04
N LEU A 837 29.38 56.97 -5.51
CA LEU A 837 28.82 57.11 -4.17
C LEU A 837 28.98 55.78 -3.41
N SER A 838 29.48 55.83 -2.17
CA SER A 838 29.50 54.67 -1.29
C SER A 838 28.17 54.55 -0.54
N LEU A 839 27.54 53.38 -0.63
CA LEU A 839 26.26 53.06 -0.02
C LEU A 839 26.35 51.68 0.66
N PRO A 840 25.73 51.48 1.84
CA PRO A 840 25.54 50.14 2.40
C PRO A 840 24.80 49.23 1.41
N LYS A 841 25.00 47.90 1.50
CA LYS A 841 24.22 46.96 0.70
C LYS A 841 22.74 47.09 1.02
N GLY A 842 21.90 47.25 0.00
CA GLY A 842 20.46 47.45 0.16
C GLY A 842 19.81 47.92 -1.13
N THR A 843 18.47 47.96 -1.12
CA THR A 843 17.67 48.45 -2.24
C THR A 843 17.48 49.95 -2.14
N TYR A 844 17.75 50.68 -3.21
CA TYR A 844 17.63 52.15 -3.26
C TYR A 844 16.93 52.63 -4.53
N VAL A 845 16.31 53.81 -4.45
CA VAL A 845 15.85 54.57 -5.61
C VAL A 845 16.91 55.62 -5.94
N VAL A 846 17.53 55.52 -7.10
CA VAL A 846 18.52 56.48 -7.60
C VAL A 846 17.84 57.42 -8.57
N ARG A 847 17.91 58.72 -8.30
CA ARG A 847 17.48 59.79 -9.19
C ARG A 847 18.71 60.41 -9.86
N VAL A 848 18.73 60.40 -11.19
CA VAL A 848 19.83 60.89 -12.02
C VAL A 848 19.34 62.11 -12.80
N THR A 849 20.03 63.24 -12.63
CA THR A 849 19.73 64.50 -13.32
C THR A 849 20.83 64.81 -14.33
N THR A 850 20.45 65.03 -15.59
CA THR A 850 21.33 65.44 -16.69
C THR A 850 20.97 66.85 -17.18
N GLN A 851 21.71 67.36 -18.15
CA GLN A 851 21.38 68.60 -18.86
C GLN A 851 20.03 68.54 -19.59
N GLU A 852 19.58 67.34 -19.98
CA GLU A 852 18.37 67.11 -20.79
C GLU A 852 17.14 66.72 -19.97
N GLY A 853 17.29 66.42 -18.66
CA GLY A 853 16.16 66.05 -17.81
C GLY A 853 16.56 65.24 -16.59
N CYS A 854 15.59 64.60 -15.94
CA CYS A 854 15.83 63.76 -14.76
C CYS A 854 15.11 62.42 -14.90
N CYS A 855 15.78 61.32 -14.58
CA CYS A 855 15.20 59.98 -14.53
C CYS A 855 15.47 59.32 -13.17
N SER A 856 14.73 58.25 -12.85
CA SER A 856 14.91 57.47 -11.62
C SER A 856 14.98 55.97 -11.93
N ALA A 857 15.80 55.23 -11.19
CA ALA A 857 15.97 53.78 -11.33
C ALA A 857 16.10 53.12 -9.95
N VAL A 858 15.67 51.87 -9.82
CA VAL A 858 15.85 51.08 -8.60
C VAL A 858 17.09 50.22 -8.72
N ILE A 859 17.99 50.29 -7.73
CA ILE A 859 19.20 49.45 -7.63
C ILE A 859 19.10 48.51 -6.43
N ARG A 860 19.75 47.35 -6.50
CA ARG A 860 19.75 46.30 -5.46
C ARG A 860 21.17 45.84 -5.14
#